data_AF-A0A9D9PXJ9-F1
#
_entry.id   AF-A0A9D9PXJ9-F1
#
_cell.length_a   1.000
_cell.length_b   1.000
_cell.length_c   1.000
_cell.angle_alpha   90.00
_cell.angle_beta   90.00
_cell.angle_gamma   90.00
#
_symmetry.space_group_name_H-M   'P 1'
#
loop_
_entity.id
_entity.type
_entity.pdbx_description
1 polymer ?
#
loop_
_entity_poly.entity_id
_entity_poly.type
_entity_poly.pdbx_seq_one_letter_code
_entity_poly.pdbx_strand_id
1 'polypeptide(L)'
;GAAVARVELLPSPNRMAACNRLMEATINRMVRKRNRNRRSWFRDSILWLAVLALIPLSPMDAPAAITAGEEGLFSPIAPDTVLVLDISASMRLNPLDEMDGNGDPIKLYGNAECSGTTFYNTPQTGYTTKCARYLIAQRAIFNILDDNKDGVINGQDDASLNIRMGYYTFNSEVQKRKDIGTSYAHIFCGKSSCSLSNPYDYAGSGSVLQLTDDRYEKSTFASNTAIALALETVKQYLIDHKAADTYKNCRQKFVILVTDGGDTKYCDGNGDGNQADQYKRRRASVLRAKELADAGYKVFVIGLSSALEAQLLKTLNWMAYFGGTDNPLTANSGNGASLVTSYFAADPCMTEPSTRMTGTCDGSSNQCFVTLYDPGYINQPLAGYAFFSSSSAELEAALRSAINTIQHQSYAFSQSSVASSRVADENFIYEASFQPNNLDPYWLGHLEKFQINADGSVAPTALKNAGTQLRLKDPALRSIWTYKGGALVGFNTTNITPADLAITTGTDTEKTTRRNEVVGYIRGESAYNPDVGNDGKVLKLGDIFRSSPVTVGTPSYDFRDPRDANKAFAAFRTANPRSSANEKRVVVAGTNLGQLHAFKTYDLNEAWSFIPPNALERLKQVAHKTHPANQQHIYFVDGPISVADVWLGTGEGTAKSVTEWKTLLVFGEGRGANKVLWSTSPNCTTGFSNMYSLAGGYTYYCGYYALDITDTLNPVFKWRITPTDASAPYLGDPWSKIMIHRVKIAGNERWVGFLGGGHQLSVCSGTDCDKRGKGFFVIDLTNGNVLWSYTRADNAALDYAMPAPPTMVDNDLDGFIDRAYIGDLGGNVWRFDFCTASDDSSCSTTNWT
;
A
#
# COMPACT_ATOMS: atom_id res chain seq x y z
N GLY A 1 1.17 46.31 -22.46
CA GLY A 1 0.22 45.24 -22.09
C GLY A 1 0.27 44.18 -23.14
N ALA A 2 0.97 43.08 -22.86
CA ALA A 2 1.15 41.95 -23.77
C ALA A 2 1.54 40.71 -22.96
N ALA A 3 1.11 39.56 -23.47
CA ALA A 3 1.28 38.21 -22.93
C ALA A 3 2.74 37.81 -22.70
N VAL A 4 2.99 37.02 -21.65
CA VAL A 4 4.09 36.04 -21.60
C VAL A 4 3.58 34.80 -20.85
N ALA A 5 3.58 33.67 -21.57
CA ALA A 5 3.39 32.34 -21.03
C ALA A 5 4.57 31.96 -20.11
N ARG A 6 4.27 31.36 -18.95
CA ARG A 6 5.27 30.62 -18.17
C ARG A 6 4.72 29.21 -17.92
N VAL A 7 5.30 28.28 -18.68
CA VAL A 7 5.24 26.84 -18.43
C VAL A 7 6.16 26.57 -17.23
N GLU A 8 5.61 26.12 -16.11
CA GLU A 8 6.40 25.55 -15.00
C GLU A 8 5.98 24.10 -14.78
N LEU A 9 7.01 23.25 -14.80
CA LEU A 9 6.98 21.80 -14.79
C LEU A 9 6.50 21.27 -13.43
N LEU A 10 5.33 20.66 -13.39
CA LEU A 10 4.90 19.77 -12.31
C LEU A 10 5.47 18.36 -12.54
N PRO A 11 5.90 17.62 -11.50
CA PRO A 11 6.29 16.22 -11.65
C PRO A 11 5.04 15.36 -11.93
N SER A 12 5.03 14.72 -13.10
CA SER A 12 3.92 13.91 -13.61
C SER A 12 3.66 12.61 -12.80
N PRO A 13 2.44 12.05 -12.82
CA PRO A 13 2.08 10.74 -12.23
C PRO A 13 2.60 9.51 -13.01
N ASN A 14 3.78 9.60 -13.65
CA ASN A 14 4.20 8.63 -14.69
C ASN A 14 5.23 7.56 -14.25
N ARG A 15 5.43 7.29 -12.96
CA ARG A 15 6.37 6.21 -12.55
C ARG A 15 5.76 4.80 -12.59
N MET A 16 4.44 4.65 -12.47
CA MET A 16 3.76 3.33 -12.52
C MET A 16 3.51 2.83 -13.96
N ALA A 17 3.36 3.72 -14.95
CA ALA A 17 3.13 3.34 -16.35
C ALA A 17 4.37 2.78 -17.07
N ALA A 18 5.57 2.97 -16.50
CA ALA A 18 6.84 2.56 -17.13
C ALA A 18 7.09 1.04 -17.03
N CYS A 19 6.55 0.36 -16.01
CA CYS A 19 6.75 -1.08 -15.82
C CYS A 19 5.98 -1.91 -16.87
N ASN A 20 4.79 -1.46 -17.29
CA ASN A 20 3.99 -2.13 -18.32
C ASN A 20 4.47 -1.86 -19.76
N ARG A 21 5.05 -0.68 -20.04
CA ARG A 21 5.42 -0.28 -21.42
C ARG A 21 6.63 -1.02 -22.02
N LEU A 22 7.51 -1.61 -21.20
CA LEU A 22 8.71 -2.31 -21.69
C LEU A 22 8.45 -3.76 -22.16
N MET A 23 7.38 -4.40 -21.66
CA MET A 23 6.96 -5.72 -22.14
C MET A 23 6.28 -5.60 -23.52
N GLU A 24 5.46 -4.56 -23.73
CA GLU A 24 4.92 -4.20 -25.04
C GLU A 24 6.00 -3.78 -26.04
N ALA A 25 7.04 -3.06 -25.62
CA ALA A 25 8.14 -2.64 -26.52
C ALA A 25 9.00 -3.82 -26.99
N THR A 26 9.12 -4.88 -26.17
CA THR A 26 9.88 -6.10 -26.50
C THR A 26 9.08 -7.02 -27.42
N ILE A 27 7.76 -7.13 -27.21
CA ILE A 27 6.82 -7.83 -28.10
C ILE A 27 6.70 -7.07 -29.45
N ASN A 28 6.59 -5.74 -29.42
CA ASN A 28 6.54 -4.92 -30.64
C ASN A 28 7.88 -4.90 -31.41
N ARG A 29 9.03 -5.06 -30.75
CA ARG A 29 10.32 -5.27 -31.44
C ARG A 29 10.40 -6.65 -32.10
N MET A 30 9.84 -7.70 -31.49
CA MET A 30 9.76 -9.03 -32.11
C MET A 30 8.76 -9.08 -33.28
N VAL A 31 7.61 -8.39 -33.17
CA VAL A 31 6.60 -8.30 -34.23
C VAL A 31 7.06 -7.39 -35.39
N ARG A 32 7.76 -6.27 -35.11
CA ARG A 32 8.34 -5.40 -36.16
C ARG A 32 9.51 -6.03 -36.91
N LYS A 33 10.26 -6.97 -36.30
CA LYS A 33 11.30 -7.75 -37.01
C LYS A 33 10.70 -8.84 -37.91
N ARG A 34 9.49 -9.31 -37.63
CA ARG A 34 8.79 -10.36 -38.40
C ARG A 34 8.04 -9.82 -39.63
N ASN A 35 7.69 -8.54 -39.66
CA ASN A 35 6.90 -7.90 -40.74
C ASN A 35 7.70 -7.05 -41.75
N ARG A 36 9.05 -7.03 -41.72
CA ARG A 36 9.86 -6.21 -42.64
C ARG A 36 10.49 -6.94 -43.84
N ASN A 37 10.30 -8.25 -43.99
CA ASN A 37 10.85 -9.01 -45.12
C ASN A 37 9.77 -9.80 -45.88
N ARG A 38 9.03 -9.10 -46.74
CA ARG A 38 8.37 -9.69 -47.91
C ARG A 38 8.33 -8.67 -49.06
N ARG A 39 9.40 -8.59 -49.86
CA ARG A 39 9.38 -8.39 -51.33
C ARG A 39 10.80 -8.32 -51.90
N SER A 40 10.93 -8.92 -53.08
CA SER A 40 12.02 -9.00 -54.07
C SER A 40 13.26 -9.86 -53.78
N TRP A 41 13.18 -11.02 -54.41
CA TRP A 41 14.18 -11.99 -54.86
C TRP A 41 15.51 -11.48 -55.45
N PHE A 42 16.52 -12.36 -55.30
CA PHE A 42 17.62 -12.69 -56.23
C PHE A 42 18.66 -11.61 -56.57
N ARG A 43 19.79 -11.65 -55.87
CA ARG A 43 21.09 -12.16 -56.36
C ARG A 43 22.13 -12.07 -55.23
N ASP A 44 23.13 -12.92 -55.32
CA ASP A 44 24.38 -12.91 -54.55
C ASP A 44 24.35 -13.61 -53.18
N SER A 45 23.99 -14.89 -53.26
CA SER A 45 24.59 -15.93 -52.42
C SER A 45 26.08 -16.09 -52.72
N ILE A 46 26.82 -16.62 -51.74
CA ILE A 46 28.24 -17.05 -51.74
C ILE A 46 29.18 -15.98 -51.15
N LEU A 47 29.22 -15.89 -49.80
CA LEU A 47 30.48 -15.72 -49.06
C LEU A 47 30.38 -15.89 -47.52
N TRP A 48 29.21 -16.19 -46.96
CA TRP A 48 29.00 -16.25 -45.50
C TRP A 48 28.70 -17.64 -44.91
N LEU A 49 29.06 -18.71 -45.62
CA LEU A 49 28.73 -20.10 -45.23
C LEU A 49 29.87 -20.88 -44.53
N ALA A 50 30.93 -20.22 -44.05
CA ALA A 50 32.11 -20.94 -43.51
C ALA A 50 32.46 -20.68 -42.03
N VAL A 51 31.69 -19.87 -41.27
CA VAL A 51 32.13 -19.44 -39.90
C VAL A 51 31.17 -19.86 -38.76
N LEU A 52 30.11 -20.62 -39.03
CA LEU A 52 29.08 -20.97 -38.02
C LEU A 52 28.92 -22.47 -37.76
N ALA A 53 29.98 -23.27 -37.95
CA ALA A 53 29.93 -24.73 -37.82
C ALA A 53 30.68 -25.29 -36.59
N LEU A 54 30.88 -24.53 -35.51
CA LEU A 54 31.55 -25.01 -34.28
C LEU A 54 31.01 -24.36 -33.00
N ILE A 55 29.78 -24.70 -32.57
CA ILE A 55 29.34 -24.59 -31.18
C ILE A 55 28.42 -25.79 -30.86
N PRO A 56 28.69 -26.59 -29.82
CA PRO A 56 27.88 -27.77 -29.49
C PRO A 56 26.54 -27.36 -28.87
N LEU A 57 25.44 -27.85 -29.45
CA LEU A 57 24.08 -27.74 -28.92
C LEU A 57 23.94 -28.67 -27.69
N SER A 58 23.80 -28.06 -26.52
CA SER A 58 23.19 -28.73 -25.35
C SER A 58 21.67 -28.59 -25.45
N PRO A 59 20.86 -29.61 -25.12
CA PRO A 59 19.41 -29.50 -25.17
C PRO A 59 18.95 -28.51 -24.09
N MET A 60 18.39 -27.39 -24.50
CA MET A 60 17.58 -26.56 -23.61
C MET A 60 16.26 -27.30 -23.41
N ASP A 61 16.06 -27.87 -22.23
CA ASP A 61 14.74 -28.29 -21.80
C ASP A 61 13.78 -27.10 -21.96
N ALA A 62 12.70 -27.32 -22.72
CA ALA A 62 11.60 -26.39 -22.80
C ALA A 62 11.05 -26.21 -21.38
N PRO A 63 10.99 -24.99 -20.82
CA PRO A 63 10.33 -24.80 -19.54
C PRO A 63 8.87 -25.21 -19.73
N ALA A 64 8.45 -26.19 -18.92
CA ALA A 64 7.05 -26.54 -18.77
C ALA A 64 6.24 -25.25 -18.59
N ALA A 65 5.14 -25.13 -19.32
CA ALA A 65 4.23 -24.01 -19.17
C ALA A 65 3.65 -24.02 -17.74
N ILE A 66 4.31 -23.31 -16.84
CA ILE A 66 3.74 -22.98 -15.53
C ILE A 66 2.63 -21.96 -15.84
N THR A 67 1.38 -22.39 -15.75
CA THR A 67 0.24 -21.47 -15.67
C THR A 67 0.29 -20.76 -14.32
N ALA A 68 1.22 -19.81 -14.17
CA ALA A 68 1.25 -18.90 -13.04
C ALA A 68 0.12 -17.88 -13.22
N GLY A 69 -0.81 -17.81 -12.27
CA GLY A 69 -1.76 -16.70 -12.20
C GLY A 69 -1.07 -15.40 -11.77
N GLU A 70 -1.83 -14.33 -11.55
CA GLU A 70 -1.27 -13.03 -11.12
C GLU A 70 -0.45 -13.14 -9.82
N GLU A 71 -0.65 -14.19 -9.03
CA GLU A 71 0.17 -14.57 -7.86
C GLU A 71 1.67 -14.62 -8.20
N GLY A 72 2.03 -15.06 -9.41
CA GLY A 72 3.41 -15.09 -9.90
C GLY A 72 4.00 -13.72 -10.23
N LEU A 73 3.18 -12.66 -10.36
CA LEU A 73 3.63 -11.27 -10.42
C LEU A 73 4.07 -10.77 -9.04
N PHE A 74 3.57 -11.37 -7.98
CA PHE A 74 3.80 -10.98 -6.58
C PHE A 74 4.82 -11.89 -5.89
N SER A 75 5.95 -12.17 -6.55
CA SER A 75 7.12 -12.55 -5.76
C SER A 75 7.50 -11.35 -4.90
N PRO A 76 7.42 -11.39 -3.56
CA PRO A 76 7.78 -10.25 -2.73
C PRO A 76 9.25 -9.94 -3.01
N ILE A 77 9.49 -8.90 -3.80
CA ILE A 77 10.84 -8.44 -4.05
C ILE A 77 11.22 -7.65 -2.81
N ALA A 78 11.82 -8.35 -1.85
CA ALA A 78 12.31 -7.76 -0.61
C ALA A 78 13.07 -6.45 -0.93
N PRO A 79 12.73 -5.32 -0.28
CA PRO A 79 13.44 -4.07 -0.48
C PRO A 79 14.88 -4.21 0.01
N ASP A 80 15.76 -3.39 -0.54
CA ASP A 80 17.14 -3.30 -0.06
C ASP A 80 17.27 -2.15 0.93
N THR A 81 18.03 -2.34 2.00
CA THR A 81 18.37 -1.27 2.93
C THR A 81 19.84 -1.30 3.26
N VAL A 82 20.46 -0.13 3.41
CA VAL A 82 21.82 0.00 3.95
C VAL A 82 21.76 0.66 5.31
N LEU A 83 22.20 -0.05 6.34
CA LEU A 83 22.46 0.51 7.66
C LEU A 83 23.85 1.17 7.66
N VAL A 84 23.90 2.46 7.96
CA VAL A 84 25.11 3.28 7.97
C VAL A 84 25.33 3.75 9.40
N LEU A 85 26.27 3.10 10.11
CA LEU A 85 26.54 3.38 11.51
C LEU A 85 27.77 4.29 11.67
N ASP A 86 27.59 5.36 12.42
CA ASP A 86 28.66 6.23 12.89
C ASP A 86 29.56 5.49 13.89
N ILE A 87 30.87 5.52 13.64
CA ILE A 87 31.90 4.98 14.52
C ILE A 87 32.99 6.03 14.81
N SER A 88 32.63 7.31 14.78
CA SER A 88 33.50 8.43 15.16
C SER A 88 33.68 8.53 16.68
N ALA A 89 34.60 9.39 17.12
CA ALA A 89 34.97 9.52 18.53
C ALA A 89 33.81 10.01 19.43
N SER A 90 32.86 10.78 18.89
CA SER A 90 31.68 11.24 19.63
C SER A 90 30.80 10.09 20.13
N MET A 91 30.77 8.97 19.40
CA MET A 91 29.96 7.80 19.73
C MET A 91 30.40 7.10 21.03
N ARG A 92 31.58 7.45 21.57
CA ARG A 92 32.10 6.98 22.87
C ARG A 92 31.40 7.62 24.06
N LEU A 93 30.79 8.78 23.86
CA LEU A 93 30.13 9.55 24.91
C LEU A 93 28.83 8.89 25.35
N ASN A 94 28.42 9.20 26.58
CA ASN A 94 27.06 8.92 27.04
C ASN A 94 26.06 9.89 26.37
N PRO A 95 24.73 9.68 26.50
CA PRO A 95 23.74 10.54 25.87
C PRO A 95 23.79 12.02 26.29
N LEU A 96 24.46 12.35 27.41
CA LEU A 96 24.63 13.71 27.95
C LEU A 96 25.93 14.41 27.51
N ASP A 97 26.75 13.77 26.65
CA ASP A 97 28.02 14.33 26.16
C ASP A 97 29.07 14.61 27.28
N GLU A 98 29.08 13.81 28.36
CA GLU A 98 29.99 14.05 29.48
C GLU A 98 31.44 13.55 29.21
N MET A 99 32.40 14.46 29.31
CA MET A 99 33.84 14.21 29.12
C MET A 99 34.70 14.81 30.25
N ASP A 100 35.89 14.26 30.49
CA ASP A 100 36.88 14.85 31.40
C ASP A 100 37.71 15.97 30.74
N GLY A 101 38.61 16.58 31.51
CA GLY A 101 39.50 17.64 31.03
C GLY A 101 40.53 17.20 29.97
N ASN A 102 40.68 15.89 29.72
CA ASN A 102 41.51 15.34 28.66
C ASN A 102 40.68 14.93 27.42
N GLY A 103 39.36 15.17 27.43
CA GLY A 103 38.45 14.78 26.36
C GLY A 103 38.11 13.28 26.36
N ASP A 104 38.36 12.56 27.45
CA ASP A 104 37.93 11.16 27.59
C ASP A 104 36.51 11.09 28.17
N PRO A 105 35.65 10.14 27.72
CA PRO A 105 34.30 9.97 28.25
C PRO A 105 34.31 9.67 29.75
N ILE A 106 33.41 10.30 30.49
CA ILE A 106 33.15 10.00 31.90
C ILE A 106 31.71 9.55 32.10
N LYS A 107 31.43 8.97 33.27
CA LYS A 107 30.10 8.57 33.70
C LYS A 107 29.36 7.71 32.67
N LEU A 108 29.93 6.55 32.37
CA LEU A 108 29.36 5.63 31.36
C LEU A 108 28.28 4.70 31.90
N TYR A 109 28.08 4.60 33.21
CA TYR A 109 27.10 3.68 33.80
C TYR A 109 25.75 4.35 34.05
N GLY A 110 24.74 3.93 33.29
CA GLY A 110 23.35 4.37 33.37
C GLY A 110 22.41 3.24 33.80
N ASN A 111 21.11 3.55 33.85
CA ASN A 111 20.06 2.56 34.05
C ASN A 111 19.96 1.60 32.85
N ALA A 112 19.09 0.58 32.93
CA ALA A 112 18.91 -0.40 31.86
C ALA A 112 18.61 0.23 30.48
N GLU A 113 17.90 1.36 30.47
CA GLU A 113 17.49 2.08 29.25
C GLU A 113 18.48 3.15 28.79
N CYS A 114 19.55 3.40 29.56
CA CYS A 114 20.45 4.53 29.35
C CYS A 114 19.72 5.89 29.27
N SER A 115 18.64 6.06 30.03
CA SER A 115 17.77 7.23 29.99
C SER A 115 17.96 8.15 31.20
N GLY A 116 17.49 9.40 31.08
CA GLY A 116 17.52 10.40 32.14
C GLY A 116 18.82 11.19 32.23
N THR A 117 19.04 11.87 33.35
CA THR A 117 20.15 12.82 33.55
C THR A 117 21.23 12.32 34.52
N THR A 118 21.14 11.06 34.98
CA THR A 118 22.01 10.53 36.04
C THR A 118 22.87 9.38 35.51
N PHE A 119 24.18 9.57 35.50
CA PHE A 119 25.17 8.56 35.14
C PHE A 119 26.35 8.54 36.13
N TYR A 120 27.02 7.39 36.23
CA TYR A 120 28.10 7.15 37.18
C TYR A 120 29.39 6.66 36.52
N ASN A 121 30.53 6.98 37.13
CA ASN A 121 31.85 6.52 36.68
C ASN A 121 32.07 5.02 36.96
N THR A 122 31.36 4.46 37.93
CA THR A 122 31.41 3.06 38.33
C THR A 122 29.99 2.50 38.43
N PRO A 123 29.79 1.18 38.25
CA PRO A 123 28.48 0.56 38.43
C PRO A 123 27.89 0.88 39.82
N GLN A 124 26.63 1.28 39.86
CA GLN A 124 25.84 1.49 41.08
C GLN A 124 24.58 0.60 41.05
N THR A 125 23.93 0.40 42.20
CA THR A 125 22.65 -0.32 42.24
C THR A 125 21.63 0.37 41.32
N GLY A 126 21.10 -0.38 40.34
CA GLY A 126 20.18 0.13 39.33
C GLY A 126 20.82 0.90 38.16
N TYR A 127 22.14 1.14 38.20
CA TYR A 127 22.92 1.83 37.18
C TYR A 127 24.18 1.04 36.83
N THR A 128 23.99 -0.15 36.24
CA THR A 128 25.07 -1.09 35.91
C THR A 128 25.33 -1.20 34.40
N THR A 129 24.52 -0.54 33.58
CA THR A 129 24.57 -0.66 32.11
C THR A 129 25.53 0.38 31.54
N LYS A 130 26.46 -0.04 30.68
CA LYS A 130 27.30 0.90 29.94
C LYS A 130 26.50 1.57 28.83
N CYS A 131 26.49 2.90 28.85
CA CYS A 131 25.64 3.76 28.06
C CYS A 131 26.39 4.64 27.07
N ALA A 132 27.58 4.22 26.63
CA ALA A 132 28.19 4.80 25.43
C ALA A 132 27.23 4.62 24.23
N ARG A 133 27.11 5.64 23.38
CA ARG A 133 26.15 5.62 22.24
C ARG A 133 26.35 4.43 21.31
N TYR A 134 27.59 4.03 21.06
CA TYR A 134 27.87 2.85 20.23
C TYR A 134 27.32 1.54 20.85
N LEU A 135 27.28 1.43 22.19
CA LEU A 135 26.70 0.27 22.88
C LEU A 135 25.17 0.34 22.88
N ILE A 136 24.60 1.54 22.93
CA ILE A 136 23.16 1.74 22.74
C ILE A 136 22.76 1.30 21.33
N ALA A 137 23.53 1.71 20.31
CA ALA A 137 23.34 1.27 18.93
C ALA A 137 23.49 -0.24 18.75
N GLN A 138 24.49 -0.87 19.37
CA GLN A 138 24.67 -2.32 19.36
C GLN A 138 23.39 -3.05 19.82
N ARG A 139 22.84 -2.65 20.98
CA ARG A 139 21.64 -3.26 21.57
C ARG A 139 20.41 -3.06 20.68
N ALA A 140 20.22 -1.84 20.19
CA ALA A 140 19.07 -1.54 19.34
C ALA A 140 19.14 -2.29 18.01
N ILE A 141 20.32 -2.36 17.38
CA ILE A 141 20.50 -3.14 16.13
C ILE A 141 20.22 -4.62 16.38
N PHE A 142 20.67 -5.19 17.50
CA PHE A 142 20.35 -6.57 17.84
C PHE A 142 18.83 -6.80 17.91
N ASN A 143 18.11 -5.97 18.67
CA ASN A 143 16.66 -6.11 18.85
C ASN A 143 15.84 -5.96 17.54
N ILE A 144 16.42 -5.33 16.52
CA ILE A 144 15.82 -5.19 15.18
C ILE A 144 16.11 -6.41 14.31
N LEU A 145 17.32 -6.94 14.42
CA LEU A 145 17.76 -8.09 13.64
C LEU A 145 17.28 -9.43 14.23
N ASP A 146 16.97 -9.47 15.53
CA ASP A 146 16.20 -10.52 16.21
C ASP A 146 14.71 -10.19 16.07
N ASP A 147 14.18 -10.42 14.86
CA ASP A 147 12.84 -10.00 14.47
C ASP A 147 11.76 -10.85 15.16
N ASN A 148 12.05 -12.14 15.36
CA ASN A 148 11.14 -13.06 16.06
C ASN A 148 11.20 -12.91 17.60
N LYS A 149 12.17 -12.15 18.14
CA LYS A 149 12.39 -11.86 19.56
C LYS A 149 12.65 -13.09 20.42
N ASP A 150 13.29 -14.11 19.88
CA ASP A 150 13.68 -15.30 20.64
C ASP A 150 15.01 -15.12 21.41
N GLY A 151 15.66 -13.96 21.23
CA GLY A 151 16.95 -13.63 21.85
C GLY A 151 18.16 -14.14 21.07
N VAL A 152 17.97 -14.64 19.84
CA VAL A 152 19.00 -15.23 18.99
C VAL A 152 18.79 -14.86 17.52
N ILE A 153 19.67 -14.03 16.97
CA ILE A 153 19.68 -13.74 15.54
C ILE A 153 20.15 -14.99 14.78
N ASN A 154 19.34 -15.50 13.86
CA ASN A 154 19.62 -16.66 13.02
C ASN A 154 18.89 -16.58 11.67
N GLY A 155 18.87 -17.67 10.89
CA GLY A 155 18.25 -17.68 9.56
C GLY A 155 16.73 -17.54 9.54
N GLN A 156 16.05 -17.69 10.69
CA GLN A 156 14.61 -17.45 10.81
C GLN A 156 14.29 -15.95 10.71
N ASP A 157 15.15 -15.09 11.24
CA ASP A 157 14.96 -13.64 11.21
C ASP A 157 15.08 -13.07 9.79
N ASP A 158 16.00 -13.63 8.99
CA ASP A 158 16.18 -13.25 7.58
C ASP A 158 14.89 -13.44 6.77
N ALA A 159 14.10 -14.46 7.11
CA ALA A 159 12.84 -14.78 6.44
C ALA A 159 11.67 -13.93 6.94
N SER A 160 11.62 -13.60 8.23
CA SER A 160 10.50 -12.87 8.83
C SER A 160 10.57 -11.36 8.58
N LEU A 161 11.76 -10.76 8.64
CA LEU A 161 11.90 -9.31 8.44
C LEU A 161 11.75 -8.91 6.96
N ASN A 162 12.02 -9.83 6.03
CA ASN A 162 11.83 -9.67 4.59
C ASN A 162 12.48 -8.38 4.00
N ILE A 163 13.65 -7.99 4.53
CA ILE A 163 14.48 -6.88 4.03
C ILE A 163 15.87 -7.39 3.70
N ARG A 164 16.40 -7.05 2.52
CA ARG A 164 17.81 -7.32 2.22
C ARG A 164 18.68 -6.21 2.78
N MET A 165 19.41 -6.50 3.85
CA MET A 165 20.24 -5.49 4.51
C MET A 165 21.70 -5.56 4.07
N GLY A 166 22.31 -4.39 3.87
CA GLY A 166 23.76 -4.18 3.80
C GLY A 166 24.21 -3.31 4.98
N TYR A 167 25.51 -3.32 5.28
CA TYR A 167 26.06 -2.63 6.44
C TYR A 167 27.32 -1.83 6.08
N TYR A 168 27.32 -0.57 6.48
CA TYR A 168 28.41 0.38 6.33
C TYR A 168 28.71 1.01 7.69
N THR A 169 29.96 1.42 7.85
CA THR A 169 30.35 2.29 8.95
C THR A 169 31.12 3.49 8.43
N PHE A 170 31.07 4.59 9.17
CA PHE A 170 31.87 5.76 8.85
C PHE A 170 32.48 6.43 10.07
N ASN A 171 33.66 7.00 9.86
CA ASN A 171 34.33 7.96 10.73
C ASN A 171 34.96 9.03 9.80
N SER A 172 36.28 9.26 9.83
CA SER A 172 36.95 10.03 8.76
C SER A 172 37.00 9.29 7.42
N GLU A 173 36.77 7.97 7.45
CA GLU A 173 36.67 7.12 6.27
C GLU A 173 35.31 6.40 6.24
N VAL A 174 34.90 5.93 5.07
CA VAL A 174 33.66 5.18 4.88
C VAL A 174 34.03 3.77 4.43
N GLN A 175 33.53 2.76 5.14
CA GLN A 175 33.86 1.37 4.86
C GLN A 175 32.60 0.53 4.67
N LYS A 176 32.48 -0.12 3.50
CA LYS A 176 31.50 -1.18 3.29
C LYS A 176 31.89 -2.38 4.14
N ARG A 177 31.02 -2.79 5.06
CA ARG A 177 31.27 -3.92 5.95
C ARG A 177 30.64 -5.20 5.44
N LYS A 178 29.37 -5.13 5.02
CA LYS A 178 28.60 -6.26 4.49
C LYS A 178 27.76 -5.81 3.30
N ASP A 179 27.67 -6.67 2.29
CA ASP A 179 26.91 -6.39 1.07
C ASP A 179 25.41 -6.64 1.31
N ILE A 180 24.57 -5.96 0.53
CA ILE A 180 23.11 -6.13 0.60
C ILE A 180 22.70 -7.58 0.33
N GLY A 181 21.97 -8.18 1.28
CA GLY A 181 21.54 -9.58 1.24
C GLY A 181 22.44 -10.53 2.03
N THR A 182 23.39 -9.98 2.80
CA THR A 182 24.07 -10.74 3.85
C THR A 182 23.06 -11.05 4.97
N SER A 183 23.04 -12.28 5.48
CA SER A 183 22.18 -12.66 6.61
C SER A 183 22.44 -11.81 7.85
N TYR A 184 21.41 -11.56 8.66
CA TYR A 184 21.47 -10.68 9.81
C TYR A 184 22.47 -11.14 10.87
N ALA A 185 22.59 -12.44 11.12
CA ALA A 185 23.60 -12.96 12.06
C ALA A 185 25.03 -12.63 11.60
N HIS A 186 25.31 -12.71 10.29
CA HIS A 186 26.61 -12.33 9.75
C HIS A 186 26.86 -10.81 9.74
N ILE A 187 25.80 -10.00 9.66
CA ILE A 187 25.89 -8.55 9.87
C ILE A 187 26.22 -8.25 11.33
N PHE A 188 25.51 -8.89 12.25
CA PHE A 188 25.63 -8.58 13.67
C PHE A 188 26.92 -9.12 14.29
N CYS A 189 27.22 -10.41 14.16
CA CYS A 189 28.37 -11.05 14.81
C CYS A 189 29.32 -11.76 13.85
N GLY A 190 28.98 -11.88 12.57
CA GLY A 190 29.83 -12.56 11.58
C GLY A 190 29.72 -14.09 11.59
N LYS A 191 28.74 -14.64 12.29
CA LYS A 191 28.43 -16.07 12.38
C LYS A 191 27.05 -16.37 11.80
N SER A 192 26.68 -17.66 11.73
CA SER A 192 25.35 -18.11 11.33
C SER A 192 24.28 -17.93 12.42
N SER A 193 24.69 -17.75 13.67
CA SER A 193 23.80 -17.46 14.79
C SER A 193 24.57 -16.79 15.93
N CYS A 194 23.91 -15.89 16.67
CA CYS A 194 24.46 -15.28 17.88
C CYS A 194 23.39 -14.62 18.76
N SER A 195 23.70 -14.46 20.04
CA SER A 195 22.90 -13.72 21.01
C SER A 195 23.73 -12.60 21.63
N LEU A 196 23.06 -11.64 22.30
CA LEU A 196 23.73 -10.59 23.08
C LEU A 196 24.22 -11.04 24.47
N SER A 197 24.04 -12.33 24.84
CA SER A 197 24.47 -12.84 26.16
C SER A 197 25.98 -12.77 26.37
N ASN A 198 26.78 -12.85 25.29
CA ASN A 198 28.22 -12.67 25.30
C ASN A 198 28.61 -11.60 24.26
N PRO A 199 28.95 -10.37 24.68
CA PRO A 199 29.25 -9.27 23.76
C PRO A 199 30.59 -9.45 23.00
N TYR A 200 31.34 -10.52 23.29
CA TYR A 200 32.63 -10.82 22.66
C TYR A 200 32.54 -11.99 21.67
N ASP A 201 31.35 -12.52 21.42
CA ASP A 201 31.16 -13.73 20.61
C ASP A 201 30.97 -13.44 19.10
N TYR A 202 31.99 -12.87 18.47
CA TYR A 202 31.99 -12.54 17.05
C TYR A 202 33.05 -13.32 16.26
N ALA A 203 32.87 -13.40 14.94
CA ALA A 203 33.82 -14.01 14.01
C ALA A 203 34.16 -13.08 12.84
N GLY A 204 35.43 -13.07 12.44
CA GLY A 204 35.93 -12.21 11.38
C GLY A 204 35.93 -10.72 11.75
N SER A 205 35.95 -9.86 10.74
CA SER A 205 35.96 -8.41 10.90
C SER A 205 34.71 -7.75 10.31
N GLY A 206 34.41 -6.54 10.80
CA GLY A 206 33.35 -5.69 10.26
C GLY A 206 31.93 -6.12 10.61
N SER A 207 31.74 -6.91 11.68
CA SER A 207 30.41 -7.14 12.24
C SER A 207 30.09 -6.05 13.28
N VAL A 208 28.81 -5.82 13.56
CA VAL A 208 28.38 -4.83 14.57
C VAL A 208 29.03 -5.14 15.92
N LEU A 209 28.95 -6.39 16.37
CA LEU A 209 29.47 -6.86 17.65
C LEU A 209 30.99 -6.70 17.75
N GLN A 210 31.73 -6.98 16.68
CA GLN A 210 33.19 -6.78 16.65
C GLN A 210 33.60 -5.31 16.73
N LEU A 211 32.87 -4.43 16.03
CA LEU A 211 33.16 -2.99 16.01
C LEU A 211 32.72 -2.29 17.31
N THR A 212 31.86 -2.93 18.09
CA THR A 212 31.35 -2.41 19.36
C THR A 212 31.94 -3.15 20.57
N ASP A 213 33.05 -3.87 20.38
CA ASP A 213 33.83 -4.45 21.47
C ASP A 213 34.49 -3.34 22.29
N ASP A 214 34.03 -3.20 23.54
CA ASP A 214 34.45 -2.16 24.46
C ASP A 214 35.90 -2.29 24.95
N ARG A 215 36.57 -3.42 24.69
CA ARG A 215 38.00 -3.61 24.97
C ARG A 215 38.89 -2.84 23.97
N TYR A 216 38.36 -2.49 22.80
CA TYR A 216 39.11 -1.84 21.72
C TYR A 216 38.57 -0.44 21.36
N GLU A 217 37.67 0.10 22.19
CA GLU A 217 36.95 1.36 21.96
C GLU A 217 37.86 2.50 21.47
N LYS A 218 38.96 2.79 22.19
CA LYS A 218 39.88 3.90 21.84
C LYS A 218 40.54 3.75 20.47
N SER A 219 40.68 2.53 19.95
CA SER A 219 41.25 2.29 18.62
C SER A 219 40.20 2.32 17.51
N THR A 220 38.97 1.93 17.82
CA THR A 220 37.87 1.88 16.85
C THR A 220 37.21 3.25 16.67
N PHE A 221 37.00 3.98 17.76
CA PHE A 221 36.27 5.26 17.82
C PHE A 221 37.25 6.42 18.09
N ALA A 222 38.24 6.59 17.22
CA ALA A 222 39.34 7.55 17.44
C ALA A 222 39.32 8.75 16.49
N SER A 223 38.34 8.81 15.57
CA SER A 223 38.41 9.67 14.40
C SER A 223 37.17 10.56 14.28
N ASN A 224 37.25 11.52 13.35
CA ASN A 224 36.22 12.53 13.13
C ASN A 224 34.98 11.96 12.41
N THR A 225 33.98 12.79 12.17
CA THR A 225 32.67 12.40 11.65
C THR A 225 32.50 12.92 10.21
N ALA A 226 32.36 12.01 9.22
CA ALA A 226 32.25 12.36 7.79
C ALA A 226 30.90 11.96 7.17
N ILE A 227 29.79 12.56 7.63
CA ILE A 227 28.43 12.21 7.20
C ILE A 227 28.21 12.41 5.69
N ALA A 228 28.62 13.55 5.14
CA ALA A 228 28.44 13.84 3.73
C ALA A 228 29.21 12.84 2.85
N LEU A 229 30.44 12.49 3.25
CA LEU A 229 31.23 11.47 2.56
C LEU A 229 30.56 10.08 2.63
N ALA A 230 29.97 9.74 3.78
CA ALA A 230 29.24 8.49 3.95
C ALA A 230 28.05 8.39 2.99
N LEU A 231 27.22 9.43 2.94
CA LEU A 231 26.05 9.48 2.04
C LEU A 231 26.46 9.49 0.55
N GLU A 232 27.54 10.20 0.20
CA GLU A 232 28.09 10.22 -1.16
C GLU A 232 28.57 8.82 -1.59
N THR A 233 29.31 8.14 -0.72
CA THR A 233 29.81 6.77 -0.97
C THR A 233 28.67 5.76 -1.10
N VAL A 234 27.70 5.81 -0.18
CA VAL A 234 26.54 4.89 -0.17
C VAL A 234 25.65 5.13 -1.39
N LYS A 235 25.48 6.39 -1.83
CA LYS A 235 24.76 6.72 -3.07
C LYS A 235 25.36 6.02 -4.28
N GLN A 236 26.68 6.11 -4.45
CA GLN A 236 27.36 5.46 -5.57
C GLN A 236 27.18 3.93 -5.51
N TYR A 237 27.35 3.34 -4.33
CA TYR A 237 27.09 1.91 -4.13
C TYR A 237 25.66 1.51 -4.50
N LEU A 238 24.65 2.27 -4.09
CA LEU A 238 23.24 1.97 -4.40
C LEU A 238 22.93 2.12 -5.89
N ILE A 239 23.56 3.06 -6.60
CA ILE A 239 23.48 3.19 -8.06
C ILE A 239 24.02 1.92 -8.72
N ASP A 240 25.21 1.48 -8.34
CA ASP A 240 25.86 0.31 -8.92
C ASP A 240 25.10 -0.98 -8.58
N HIS A 241 24.65 -1.12 -7.32
CA HIS A 241 23.84 -2.24 -6.87
C HIS A 241 22.49 -2.29 -7.61
N LYS A 242 21.84 -1.14 -7.85
CA LYS A 242 20.61 -1.07 -8.65
C LYS A 242 20.87 -1.43 -10.12
N ALA A 243 22.00 -1.05 -10.70
CA ALA A 243 22.32 -1.40 -12.07
C ALA A 243 22.47 -2.92 -12.26
N ALA A 244 23.07 -3.60 -11.26
CA ALA A 244 23.28 -5.04 -11.22
C ALA A 244 22.02 -5.84 -10.80
N ASP A 245 21.02 -5.18 -10.23
CA ASP A 245 19.82 -5.83 -9.70
C ASP A 245 18.86 -6.28 -10.82
N THR A 246 18.59 -7.59 -10.89
CA THR A 246 17.60 -8.20 -11.80
C THR A 246 16.20 -7.59 -11.64
N TYR A 247 15.87 -7.11 -10.44
CA TYR A 247 14.59 -6.53 -10.06
C TYR A 247 14.63 -5.00 -9.92
N LYS A 248 15.62 -4.31 -10.49
CA LYS A 248 15.87 -2.87 -10.36
C LYS A 248 14.70 -1.91 -10.61
N ASN A 249 13.67 -2.35 -11.34
CA ASN A 249 12.47 -1.55 -11.61
C ASN A 249 11.43 -1.65 -10.48
N CYS A 250 11.49 -2.69 -9.65
CA CYS A 250 10.51 -2.99 -8.61
C CYS A 250 11.12 -3.02 -7.20
N ARG A 251 12.42 -3.33 -7.05
CA ARG A 251 13.10 -3.33 -5.75
C ARG A 251 13.42 -1.91 -5.30
N GLN A 252 12.74 -1.45 -4.27
CA GLN A 252 13.06 -0.19 -3.61
C GLN A 252 14.34 -0.31 -2.78
N LYS A 253 15.05 0.81 -2.60
CA LYS A 253 16.30 0.86 -1.84
C LYS A 253 16.31 2.04 -0.87
N PHE A 254 16.80 1.80 0.34
CA PHE A 254 16.74 2.73 1.47
C PHE A 254 18.09 2.86 2.17
N VAL A 255 18.27 3.97 2.89
CA VAL A 255 19.40 4.22 3.77
C VAL A 255 18.88 4.50 5.18
N ILE A 256 19.45 3.85 6.19
CA ILE A 256 19.26 4.18 7.60
C ILE A 256 20.58 4.71 8.12
N LEU A 257 20.65 6.02 8.37
CA LEU A 257 21.81 6.69 8.94
C LEU A 257 21.62 6.79 10.46
N VAL A 258 22.57 6.21 11.20
CA VAL A 258 22.64 6.31 12.67
C VAL A 258 23.89 7.11 13.03
N THR A 259 23.72 8.29 13.61
CA THR A 259 24.81 9.22 13.94
C THR A 259 24.48 10.06 15.16
N ASP A 260 25.50 10.51 15.89
CA ASP A 260 25.34 11.35 17.08
C ASP A 260 25.86 12.77 16.90
N GLY A 261 26.35 13.14 15.72
CA GLY A 261 27.14 14.36 15.54
C GLY A 261 26.86 15.12 14.25
N GLY A 262 27.46 16.30 14.17
CA GLY A 262 27.58 17.06 12.93
C GLY A 262 28.74 16.57 12.08
N ASP A 263 28.68 16.81 10.78
CA ASP A 263 29.80 16.53 9.89
C ASP A 263 30.97 17.49 10.18
N THR A 264 32.10 16.92 10.62
CA THR A 264 33.34 17.65 10.94
C THR A 264 34.46 17.36 9.94
N LYS A 265 34.29 16.36 9.07
CA LYS A 265 35.31 15.89 8.13
C LYS A 265 34.80 15.88 6.69
N TYR A 266 34.55 17.07 6.18
CA TYR A 266 34.21 17.34 4.77
C TYR A 266 34.57 18.79 4.40
N CYS A 267 34.72 19.11 3.10
CA CYS A 267 35.12 20.44 2.63
C CYS A 267 36.37 21.00 3.35
N ASP A 268 37.49 20.27 3.32
CA ASP A 268 38.74 20.61 4.03
C ASP A 268 38.64 20.70 5.57
N GLY A 269 37.53 20.21 6.15
CA GLY A 269 37.37 20.09 7.60
C GLY A 269 38.51 19.30 8.25
N ASN A 270 39.00 19.80 9.39
CA ASN A 270 40.08 19.17 10.13
C ASN A 270 39.58 18.24 11.25
N GLY A 271 38.26 18.22 11.51
CA GLY A 271 37.65 17.43 12.58
C GLY A 271 37.13 18.25 13.76
N ASP A 272 37.50 19.53 13.85
CA ASP A 272 37.05 20.43 14.90
C ASP A 272 35.67 21.05 14.56
N GLY A 273 34.75 21.00 15.53
CA GLY A 273 33.43 21.63 15.42
C GLY A 273 33.48 23.17 15.41
N ASN A 274 34.60 23.77 15.82
CA ASN A 274 34.73 25.23 15.96
C ASN A 274 35.30 25.94 14.72
N GLN A 275 35.62 25.21 13.65
CA GLN A 275 36.19 25.80 12.44
C GLN A 275 35.24 26.87 11.84
N ALA A 276 35.83 27.97 11.35
CA ALA A 276 35.09 29.10 10.77
C ALA A 276 34.30 28.74 9.48
N ASP A 277 34.52 27.57 8.90
CA ASP A 277 33.87 27.09 7.68
C ASP A 277 32.89 25.92 7.90
N GLN A 278 32.52 25.64 9.15
CA GLN A 278 31.59 24.56 9.55
C GLN A 278 30.22 24.59 8.88
N TYR A 279 29.77 25.75 8.42
CA TYR A 279 28.52 25.89 7.68
C TYR A 279 28.54 25.09 6.36
N LYS A 280 29.72 24.92 5.73
CA LYS A 280 29.87 24.15 4.48
C LYS A 280 29.46 22.69 4.68
N ARG A 281 29.91 22.10 5.79
CA ARG A 281 29.68 20.70 6.13
C ARG A 281 28.21 20.43 6.47
N ARG A 282 27.58 21.31 7.26
CA ARG A 282 26.12 21.23 7.52
C ARG A 282 25.30 21.27 6.24
N ARG A 283 25.64 22.17 5.31
CA ARG A 283 24.99 22.25 3.98
C ARG A 283 25.25 21.00 3.15
N ALA A 284 26.49 20.49 3.16
CA ALA A 284 26.86 19.28 2.43
C ALA A 284 26.06 18.07 2.91
N SER A 285 25.89 17.84 4.22
CA SER A 285 25.12 16.70 4.73
C SER A 285 23.66 16.73 4.27
N VAL A 286 23.01 17.89 4.29
CA VAL A 286 21.64 18.07 3.77
C VAL A 286 21.59 17.82 2.26
N LEU A 287 22.56 18.35 1.51
CA LEU A 287 22.61 18.17 0.06
C LEU A 287 22.83 16.70 -0.33
N ARG A 288 23.69 15.96 0.37
CA ARG A 288 23.92 14.54 0.08
C ARG A 288 22.72 13.66 0.43
N ALA A 289 21.98 13.98 1.49
CA ALA A 289 20.70 13.34 1.78
C ALA A 289 19.67 13.62 0.66
N LYS A 290 19.57 14.88 0.21
CA LYS A 290 18.72 15.27 -0.92
C LYS A 290 19.06 14.51 -2.20
N GLU A 291 20.35 14.41 -2.51
CA GLU A 291 20.85 13.75 -3.70
C GLU A 291 20.52 12.25 -3.75
N LEU A 292 20.51 11.58 -2.60
CA LEU A 292 20.03 10.20 -2.46
C LEU A 292 18.53 10.12 -2.76
N ALA A 293 17.73 11.01 -2.16
CA ALA A 293 16.29 11.05 -2.36
C ALA A 293 15.90 11.35 -3.82
N ASP A 294 16.59 12.30 -4.46
CA ASP A 294 16.40 12.65 -5.87
C ASP A 294 16.77 11.47 -6.79
N ALA A 295 17.75 10.65 -6.40
CA ALA A 295 18.10 9.39 -7.06
C ALA A 295 17.10 8.25 -6.79
N GLY A 296 16.11 8.47 -5.92
CA GLY A 296 15.06 7.52 -5.55
C GLY A 296 15.40 6.64 -4.36
N TYR A 297 16.34 7.05 -3.51
CA TYR A 297 16.76 6.34 -2.30
C TYR A 297 16.42 7.18 -1.07
N LYS A 298 15.42 6.75 -0.29
CA LYS A 298 15.02 7.48 0.92
C LYS A 298 16.06 7.29 2.03
N VAL A 299 16.28 8.34 2.83
CA VAL A 299 17.28 8.38 3.91
C VAL A 299 16.61 8.62 5.25
N PHE A 300 16.51 7.59 6.09
CA PHE A 300 16.09 7.71 7.48
C PHE A 300 17.28 8.24 8.30
N VAL A 301 17.05 9.30 9.07
CA VAL A 301 18.09 9.94 9.89
C VAL A 301 17.76 9.72 11.36
N ILE A 302 18.65 9.04 12.05
CA ILE A 302 18.53 8.71 13.48
C ILE A 302 19.70 9.36 14.22
N GLY A 303 19.38 10.42 14.96
CA GLY A 303 20.26 11.17 15.84
C GLY A 303 20.37 10.52 17.23
N LEU A 304 21.60 10.36 17.74
CA LEU A 304 21.90 9.75 19.03
C LEU A 304 22.43 10.76 20.06
N SER A 305 21.60 11.61 20.65
CA SER A 305 22.01 12.46 21.77
C SER A 305 20.83 13.18 22.41
N SER A 306 20.94 13.45 23.72
CA SER A 306 19.98 14.23 24.50
C SER A 306 20.35 15.72 24.63
N ALA A 307 21.54 16.09 24.17
CA ALA A 307 22.16 17.41 24.36
C ALA A 307 22.76 18.01 23.08
N LEU A 308 22.34 17.55 21.89
CA LEU A 308 22.81 18.11 20.63
C LEU A 308 22.64 19.63 20.60
N GLU A 309 23.70 20.29 20.17
CA GLU A 309 23.65 21.73 19.89
C GLU A 309 22.52 22.02 18.89
N ALA A 310 21.81 23.12 19.13
CA ALA A 310 20.59 23.44 18.38
C ALA A 310 20.79 23.42 16.85
N GLN A 311 21.96 23.84 16.36
CA GLN A 311 22.30 23.81 14.94
C GLN A 311 22.36 22.40 14.35
N LEU A 312 22.84 21.40 15.10
CA LEU A 312 22.97 20.02 14.64
C LEU A 312 21.60 19.34 14.55
N LEU A 313 20.75 19.54 15.56
CA LEU A 313 19.36 19.10 15.55
C LEU A 313 18.62 19.60 14.31
N LYS A 314 18.77 20.89 14.00
CA LYS A 314 18.16 21.49 12.80
C LYS A 314 18.71 20.85 11.53
N THR A 315 20.03 20.65 11.43
CA THR A 315 20.65 19.99 10.28
C THR A 315 20.13 18.58 10.06
N LEU A 316 20.01 17.75 11.11
CA LEU A 316 19.50 16.39 10.99
C LEU A 316 18.02 16.35 10.56
N ASN A 317 17.18 17.25 11.08
CA ASN A 317 15.80 17.39 10.60
C ASN A 317 15.73 17.77 9.11
N TRP A 318 16.58 18.71 8.68
CA TRP A 318 16.67 19.07 7.25
C TRP A 318 17.17 17.90 6.40
N MET A 319 18.09 17.09 6.90
CA MET A 319 18.53 15.87 6.21
C MET A 319 17.40 14.85 6.06
N ALA A 320 16.59 14.61 7.10
CA ALA A 320 15.45 13.71 7.01
C ALA A 320 14.41 14.21 6.00
N TYR A 321 14.03 15.49 6.11
CA TYR A 321 13.08 16.14 5.20
C TYR A 321 13.53 16.05 3.73
N PHE A 322 14.76 16.48 3.43
CA PHE A 322 15.28 16.42 2.07
C PHE A 322 15.65 14.99 1.65
N GLY A 323 15.93 14.11 2.60
CA GLY A 323 16.10 12.67 2.42
C GLY A 323 14.80 11.92 2.11
N GLY A 324 13.66 12.60 2.10
CA GLY A 324 12.35 12.03 1.74
C GLY A 324 11.79 11.10 2.81
N THR A 325 12.15 11.30 4.07
CA THR A 325 11.65 10.55 5.23
C THR A 325 11.04 11.46 6.29
N ASP A 326 10.33 10.85 7.23
CA ASP A 326 9.64 11.52 8.32
C ASP A 326 9.70 10.63 9.59
N ASN A 327 9.55 11.24 10.75
CA ASN A 327 9.47 10.54 12.03
C ASN A 327 8.01 10.57 12.53
N PRO A 328 7.25 9.47 12.38
CA PRO A 328 5.83 9.44 12.73
C PRO A 328 5.58 9.45 14.24
N LEU A 329 6.62 9.37 15.07
CA LEU A 329 6.52 9.39 16.52
C LEU A 329 6.46 10.82 17.07
N THR A 330 6.67 11.84 16.24
CA THR A 330 6.72 13.24 16.66
C THR A 330 5.98 14.13 15.66
N ALA A 331 5.25 15.14 16.15
CA ALA A 331 4.57 16.08 15.27
C ALA A 331 5.57 17.03 14.58
N ASN A 332 5.40 17.21 13.27
CA ASN A 332 6.22 18.13 12.49
C ASN A 332 5.90 19.60 12.76
N SER A 333 6.94 20.44 12.75
CA SER A 333 6.82 21.90 12.82
C SER A 333 7.90 22.59 11.98
N GLY A 334 7.70 23.88 11.70
CA GLY A 334 8.59 24.69 10.86
C GLY A 334 8.05 24.90 9.44
N ASN A 335 8.87 25.48 8.56
CA ASN A 335 8.51 25.77 7.18
C ASN A 335 9.54 25.20 6.21
N GLY A 336 9.17 24.15 5.46
CA GLY A 336 10.06 23.46 4.51
C GLY A 336 10.53 24.33 3.34
N ALA A 337 9.83 25.44 3.04
CA ALA A 337 10.24 26.39 2.01
C ALA A 337 11.33 27.37 2.48
N SER A 338 11.66 27.39 3.78
CA SER A 338 12.66 28.31 4.32
C SER A 338 14.08 27.95 3.85
N LEU A 339 14.44 26.67 3.79
CA LEU A 339 15.74 26.23 3.29
C LEU A 339 15.66 25.88 1.81
N VAL A 340 16.09 26.81 0.96
CA VAL A 340 16.09 26.61 -0.49
C VAL A 340 17.46 26.06 -0.93
N THR A 341 17.53 24.75 -1.19
CA THR A 341 18.80 24.05 -1.50
C THR A 341 19.42 24.45 -2.84
N SER A 342 18.65 25.04 -3.76
CA SER A 342 19.19 25.55 -5.04
C SER A 342 20.13 26.74 -4.88
N TYR A 343 20.17 27.35 -3.68
CA TYR A 343 21.13 28.41 -3.32
C TYR A 343 22.33 27.91 -2.55
N PHE A 344 22.39 26.61 -2.20
CA PHE A 344 23.69 26.00 -1.95
C PHE A 344 24.38 26.11 -3.30
N ALA A 345 25.47 26.87 -3.36
CA ALA A 345 26.21 27.01 -4.61
C ALA A 345 26.49 25.60 -5.17
N ALA A 346 26.61 25.41 -6.49
CA ALA A 346 26.66 24.08 -7.12
C ALA A 346 27.69 23.11 -6.49
N ASP A 347 28.67 23.65 -5.77
CA ASP A 347 29.51 22.96 -4.80
C ASP A 347 29.22 23.45 -3.35
N PRO A 348 28.78 22.59 -2.42
CA PRO A 348 28.52 22.94 -1.02
C PRO A 348 29.79 23.31 -0.22
N CYS A 349 30.98 23.05 -0.77
CA CYS A 349 32.27 23.40 -0.18
C CYS A 349 32.79 24.79 -0.55
N MET A 350 32.08 25.51 -1.43
CA MET A 350 32.44 26.88 -1.78
C MET A 350 32.42 27.81 -0.56
N THR A 351 33.44 28.65 -0.48
CA THR A 351 33.56 29.67 0.57
C THR A 351 32.61 30.82 0.30
N GLU A 352 31.88 31.23 1.34
CA GLU A 352 30.99 32.38 1.29
C GLU A 352 31.73 33.68 1.64
N PRO A 353 31.33 34.82 1.06
CA PRO A 353 31.86 36.13 1.46
C PRO A 353 31.68 36.38 2.97
N SER A 354 32.68 36.97 3.61
CA SER A 354 32.63 37.31 5.03
C SER A 354 31.45 38.21 5.40
N THR A 355 30.95 39.01 4.45
CA THR A 355 29.76 39.86 4.59
C THR A 355 28.45 39.07 4.80
N ARG A 356 28.44 37.76 4.50
CA ARG A 356 27.29 36.88 4.72
C ARG A 356 27.43 36.02 5.98
N MET A 357 28.55 36.11 6.68
CA MET A 357 28.79 35.36 7.91
C MET A 357 28.13 36.03 9.11
N THR A 358 27.70 35.24 10.09
CA THR A 358 27.13 35.72 11.34
C THR A 358 27.49 34.77 12.49
N GLY A 359 27.43 35.29 13.71
CA GLY A 359 27.96 34.63 14.90
C GLY A 359 29.49 34.76 15.02
N THR A 360 30.12 33.84 15.75
CA THR A 360 31.56 33.87 16.07
C THR A 360 32.33 32.99 15.09
N CYS A 361 32.88 33.60 14.04
CA CYS A 361 33.55 32.93 12.91
C CYS A 361 35.08 33.08 12.92
N ASP A 362 35.71 33.05 14.09
CA ASP A 362 37.17 33.20 14.26
C ASP A 362 37.90 31.87 14.53
N GLY A 363 37.18 30.75 14.54
CA GLY A 363 37.73 29.43 14.87
C GLY A 363 37.63 29.05 16.35
N SER A 364 37.10 29.94 17.21
CA SER A 364 36.98 29.69 18.65
C SER A 364 35.60 29.13 19.08
N SER A 365 34.66 29.01 18.15
CA SER A 365 33.26 28.68 18.45
C SER A 365 32.57 27.87 17.35
N ASN A 366 31.65 27.00 17.77
CA ASN A 366 30.67 26.29 16.95
C ASN A 366 29.54 27.21 16.41
N GLN A 367 29.54 28.50 16.75
CA GLN A 367 28.51 29.47 16.38
C GLN A 367 28.87 30.26 15.12
N CYS A 368 29.46 29.64 14.11
CA CYS A 368 29.69 30.29 12.82
C CYS A 368 28.67 29.85 11.77
N PHE A 369 27.93 30.81 11.22
CA PHE A 369 26.82 30.57 10.30
C PHE A 369 26.86 31.44 9.06
N VAL A 370 26.14 31.03 8.03
CA VAL A 370 25.76 31.91 6.92
C VAL A 370 24.37 32.45 7.15
N THR A 371 24.20 33.76 7.01
CA THR A 371 22.92 34.47 7.17
C THR A 371 21.79 34.00 6.26
N LEU A 372 22.12 33.30 5.16
CA LEU A 372 21.17 32.78 4.20
C LEU A 372 21.41 31.28 3.98
N TYR A 373 20.32 30.51 4.03
CA TYR A 373 20.31 29.08 3.68
C TYR A 373 21.34 28.23 4.44
N ASP A 374 21.62 28.56 5.70
CA ASP A 374 22.34 27.67 6.61
C ASP A 374 21.29 26.85 7.40
N PRO A 375 21.29 25.51 7.28
CA PRO A 375 20.33 24.67 8.00
C PRO A 375 20.40 24.83 9.53
N GLY A 376 21.55 25.24 10.08
CA GLY A 376 21.72 25.47 11.53
C GLY A 376 21.22 26.83 12.02
N TYR A 377 21.06 27.81 11.14
CA TYR A 377 20.79 29.21 11.51
C TYR A 377 19.39 29.72 11.15
N ILE A 378 18.67 29.03 10.28
CA ILE A 378 17.42 29.56 9.71
C ILE A 378 16.33 29.88 10.76
N ASN A 379 15.58 30.96 10.52
CA ASN A 379 14.60 31.53 11.47
C ASN A 379 13.30 30.72 11.62
N GLN A 380 13.08 29.70 10.79
CA GLN A 380 11.96 28.75 10.90
C GLN A 380 12.42 27.32 10.59
N PRO A 381 13.28 26.74 11.45
CA PRO A 381 13.84 25.43 11.20
C PRO A 381 12.76 24.34 11.32
N LEU A 382 13.02 23.21 10.69
CA LEU A 382 12.18 22.03 10.84
C LEU A 382 12.47 21.31 12.16
N ALA A 383 11.43 20.73 12.75
CA ALA A 383 11.54 19.77 13.85
C ALA A 383 10.49 18.66 13.67
N GLY A 384 10.80 17.46 14.18
CA GLY A 384 9.92 16.30 14.13
C GLY A 384 10.19 15.33 12.98
N TYR A 385 11.12 15.63 12.07
CA TYR A 385 11.39 14.82 10.86
C TYR A 385 12.45 13.74 11.07
N ALA A 386 13.53 14.08 11.79
CA ALA A 386 14.54 13.09 12.17
C ALA A 386 14.12 12.39 13.47
N PHE A 387 14.59 11.16 13.65
CA PHE A 387 14.45 10.45 14.91
C PHE A 387 15.55 10.91 15.85
N PHE A 388 15.20 11.41 17.03
CA PHE A 388 16.18 11.71 18.07
C PHE A 388 16.00 10.72 19.19
N SER A 389 17.10 10.09 19.57
CA SER A 389 17.12 9.05 20.59
C SER A 389 18.15 9.40 21.65
N SER A 390 17.68 9.45 22.90
CA SER A 390 18.48 9.68 24.10
C SER A 390 18.66 8.42 24.93
N SER A 391 17.97 7.34 24.58
CA SER A 391 17.91 6.07 25.30
C SER A 391 17.92 4.89 24.34
N SER A 392 18.17 3.68 24.85
CA SER A 392 18.06 2.45 24.04
C SER A 392 16.65 2.18 23.53
N ALA A 393 15.63 2.42 24.36
CA ALA A 393 14.24 2.23 23.95
C ALA A 393 13.83 3.17 22.81
N GLU A 394 14.24 4.45 22.87
CA GLU A 394 13.93 5.42 21.80
C GLU A 394 14.67 5.08 20.50
N LEU A 395 15.93 4.63 20.59
CA LEU A 395 16.68 4.21 19.40
C LEU A 395 16.06 2.95 18.78
N GLU A 396 15.66 1.98 19.59
CA GLU A 396 14.94 0.79 19.11
C GLU A 396 13.62 1.19 18.43
N ALA A 397 12.84 2.08 19.05
CA ALA A 397 11.58 2.57 18.47
C ALA A 397 11.80 3.29 17.13
N ALA A 398 12.86 4.11 17.03
CA ALA A 398 13.24 4.79 15.80
C ALA A 398 13.62 3.82 14.68
N LEU A 399 14.49 2.85 14.99
CA LEU A 399 14.90 1.82 14.03
C LEU A 399 13.71 0.94 13.61
N ARG A 400 12.84 0.54 14.54
CA ARG A 400 11.62 -0.21 14.23
C ARG A 400 10.70 0.60 13.33
N SER A 401 10.51 1.89 13.60
CA SER A 401 9.69 2.75 12.75
C SER A 401 10.24 2.87 11.33
N ALA A 402 11.56 3.02 11.18
CA ALA A 402 12.21 3.06 9.87
C ALA A 402 12.03 1.73 9.12
N ILE A 403 12.29 0.60 9.79
CA ILE A 403 12.16 -0.75 9.23
C ILE A 403 10.71 -1.08 8.86
N ASN A 404 9.74 -0.76 9.71
CA ASN A 404 8.32 -0.92 9.40
C ASN A 404 7.94 -0.08 8.18
N THR A 405 8.41 1.16 8.07
CA THR A 405 8.13 2.00 6.89
C THR A 405 8.71 1.40 5.60
N ILE A 406 9.89 0.77 5.70
CA ILE A 406 10.54 0.05 4.59
C ILE A 406 9.73 -1.20 4.21
N GLN A 407 9.22 -1.97 5.18
CA GLN A 407 8.32 -3.10 4.95
C GLN A 407 6.97 -2.67 4.36
N HIS A 408 6.42 -1.55 4.82
CA HIS A 408 5.10 -1.02 4.47
C HIS A 408 5.04 -0.23 3.16
N GLN A 409 6.12 -0.13 2.38
CA GLN A 409 6.03 0.33 0.98
C GLN A 409 5.43 -0.76 0.06
N SER A 410 4.47 -1.48 0.62
CA SER A 410 3.63 -2.54 0.11
C SER A 410 2.91 -2.15 -1.18
N TYR A 411 2.51 -3.16 -1.94
CA TYR A 411 1.86 -2.96 -3.23
C TYR A 411 0.49 -2.29 -3.04
N ALA A 412 0.20 -1.26 -3.84
CA ALA A 412 -1.10 -0.60 -3.93
C ALA A 412 -1.61 -0.67 -5.38
N PHE A 413 -2.74 -1.35 -5.59
CA PHE A 413 -3.36 -1.57 -6.91
C PHE A 413 -4.83 -1.14 -6.95
N SER A 414 -5.36 -0.59 -5.85
CA SER A 414 -6.71 -0.04 -5.76
C SER A 414 -6.67 1.48 -5.83
N GLN A 415 -7.73 2.09 -6.36
CA GLN A 415 -7.84 3.56 -6.38
C GLN A 415 -8.12 4.05 -4.95
N SER A 416 -7.41 5.09 -4.51
CA SER A 416 -7.68 5.74 -3.23
C SER A 416 -9.07 6.37 -3.24
N SER A 417 -9.78 6.30 -2.12
CA SER A 417 -11.06 6.97 -1.93
C SER A 417 -10.87 8.40 -1.48
N VAL A 418 -11.61 9.32 -2.10
CA VAL A 418 -11.73 10.71 -1.68
C VAL A 418 -13.22 11.05 -1.58
N ALA A 419 -13.61 11.84 -0.59
CA ALA A 419 -14.98 12.32 -0.48
C ALA A 419 -15.37 13.20 -1.69
N SER A 420 -16.60 13.04 -2.20
CA SER A 420 -17.07 13.75 -3.39
C SER A 420 -17.25 15.25 -3.17
N SER A 421 -17.52 15.72 -1.94
CA SER A 421 -17.73 17.13 -1.63
C SER A 421 -16.86 17.59 -0.45
N ARG A 422 -15.60 17.95 -0.73
CA ARG A 422 -14.57 18.25 0.29
C ARG A 422 -14.92 19.37 1.27
N VAL A 423 -15.80 20.30 0.89
CA VAL A 423 -16.21 21.45 1.73
C VAL A 423 -17.33 21.08 2.71
N ALA A 424 -18.15 20.08 2.39
CA ALA A 424 -19.30 19.65 3.20
C ALA A 424 -19.08 18.31 3.92
N ASP A 425 -18.15 17.49 3.42
CA ASP A 425 -17.81 16.18 3.93
C ASP A 425 -16.62 16.27 4.90
N GLU A 426 -15.41 15.89 4.45
CA GLU A 426 -14.16 15.89 5.22
C GLU A 426 -12.96 15.93 4.26
N ASN A 427 -11.79 16.36 4.76
CA ASN A 427 -10.54 16.43 3.99
C ASN A 427 -9.64 15.21 4.28
N PHE A 428 -10.14 14.00 3.99
CA PHE A 428 -9.37 12.77 4.14
C PHE A 428 -9.27 11.98 2.84
N ILE A 429 -8.19 11.21 2.72
CA ILE A 429 -8.00 10.17 1.71
C ILE A 429 -7.99 8.82 2.43
N TYR A 430 -8.64 7.83 1.82
CA TYR A 430 -8.58 6.45 2.27
C TYR A 430 -7.83 5.62 1.24
N GLU A 431 -6.66 5.10 1.62
CA GLU A 431 -5.81 4.31 0.74
C GLU A 431 -5.79 2.86 1.21
N ALA A 432 -5.86 1.94 0.26
CA ALA A 432 -5.74 0.51 0.52
C ALA A 432 -4.40 0.00 -0.03
N SER A 433 -3.71 -0.79 0.77
CA SER A 433 -2.45 -1.46 0.42
C SER A 433 -2.37 -2.84 1.06
N PHE A 434 -1.45 -3.69 0.60
CA PHE A 434 -1.32 -5.04 1.14
C PHE A 434 0.08 -5.63 0.94
N GLN A 435 0.44 -6.56 1.82
CA GLN A 435 1.72 -7.26 1.81
C GLN A 435 1.53 -8.72 1.35
N PRO A 436 1.99 -9.08 0.13
CA PRO A 436 1.96 -10.45 -0.35
C PRO A 436 2.84 -11.40 0.46
N ASN A 437 2.36 -12.63 0.64
CA ASN A 437 3.11 -13.76 1.17
C ASN A 437 2.90 -14.99 0.26
N ASN A 438 3.98 -15.59 -0.21
CA ASN A 438 3.92 -16.73 -1.14
C ASN A 438 3.81 -18.09 -0.46
N LEU A 439 3.97 -18.14 0.86
CA LEU A 439 3.91 -19.36 1.65
C LEU A 439 2.57 -19.50 2.40
N ASP A 440 1.78 -18.42 2.47
CA ASP A 440 0.52 -18.38 3.20
C ASP A 440 -0.61 -17.81 2.34
N PRO A 441 -1.85 -18.29 2.51
CA PRO A 441 -2.99 -17.81 1.74
C PRO A 441 -3.46 -16.43 2.22
N TYR A 442 -3.10 -16.04 3.45
CA TYR A 442 -3.38 -14.74 4.04
C TYR A 442 -2.34 -13.71 3.60
N TRP A 443 -2.81 -12.64 2.97
CA TRP A 443 -2.03 -11.44 2.72
C TRP A 443 -2.51 -10.33 3.65
N LEU A 444 -1.57 -9.69 4.34
CA LEU A 444 -1.91 -8.63 5.29
C LEU A 444 -2.42 -7.40 4.54
N GLY A 445 -3.64 -6.98 4.84
CA GLY A 445 -4.26 -5.79 4.28
C GLY A 445 -4.18 -4.57 5.19
N HIS A 446 -4.13 -3.41 4.55
CA HIS A 446 -4.18 -2.10 5.18
C HIS A 446 -5.26 -1.24 4.52
N LEU A 447 -6.00 -0.50 5.34
CA LEU A 447 -6.88 0.59 4.92
C LEU A 447 -6.56 1.81 5.79
N GLU A 448 -5.92 2.80 5.19
CA GLU A 448 -5.30 3.91 5.90
C GLU A 448 -6.02 5.22 5.62
N LYS A 449 -6.22 6.00 6.68
CA LYS A 449 -6.84 7.33 6.62
C LYS A 449 -5.74 8.39 6.64
N PHE A 450 -5.60 9.16 5.58
CA PHE A 450 -4.66 10.27 5.48
C PHE A 450 -5.38 11.62 5.52
N GLN A 451 -4.75 12.62 6.14
CA GLN A 451 -5.20 14.01 6.07
C GLN A 451 -4.85 14.62 4.71
N ILE A 452 -5.78 15.39 4.13
CA ILE A 452 -5.46 16.36 3.09
C ILE A 452 -5.23 17.71 3.77
N ASN A 453 -4.04 18.25 3.63
CA ASN A 453 -3.64 19.52 4.21
C ASN A 453 -4.32 20.70 3.50
N ALA A 454 -4.28 21.88 4.13
CA ALA A 454 -4.90 23.10 3.59
C ALA A 454 -4.31 23.52 2.22
N ASP A 455 -3.06 23.16 1.95
CA ASP A 455 -2.38 23.39 0.68
C ASP A 455 -2.71 22.35 -0.41
N GLY A 456 -3.55 21.35 -0.10
CA GLY A 456 -3.94 20.27 -1.00
C GLY A 456 -2.98 19.09 -1.04
N SER A 457 -1.86 19.13 -0.29
CA SER A 457 -0.96 17.98 -0.13
C SER A 457 -1.59 16.91 0.75
N VAL A 458 -1.17 15.66 0.59
CA VAL A 458 -1.54 14.55 1.47
C VAL A 458 -0.51 14.45 2.57
N ALA A 459 -0.94 14.33 3.83
CA ALA A 459 -0.04 14.10 4.94
C ALA A 459 0.80 12.83 4.69
N PRO A 460 2.11 12.84 4.97
CA PRO A 460 2.99 11.70 4.70
C PRO A 460 2.71 10.49 5.60
N THR A 461 1.98 10.68 6.70
CA THR A 461 1.66 9.64 7.67
C THR A 461 0.14 9.45 7.77
N ALA A 462 -0.27 8.18 7.80
CA ALA A 462 -1.66 7.82 8.05
C ALA A 462 -2.07 8.20 9.48
N LEU A 463 -3.23 8.82 9.63
CA LEU A 463 -3.82 9.13 10.93
C LEU A 463 -4.30 7.86 11.66
N LYS A 464 -4.82 6.89 10.90
CA LYS A 464 -5.36 5.62 11.39
C LYS A 464 -5.23 4.54 10.33
N ASN A 465 -5.12 3.30 10.77
CA ASN A 465 -5.14 2.09 9.94
C ASN A 465 -6.24 1.14 10.46
N ALA A 466 -7.18 0.75 9.58
CA ALA A 466 -8.30 -0.11 9.94
C ALA A 466 -7.86 -1.52 10.33
N GLY A 467 -6.77 -2.02 9.75
CA GLY A 467 -6.17 -3.31 10.12
C GLY A 467 -5.71 -3.33 11.57
N THR A 468 -5.12 -2.23 12.05
CA THR A 468 -4.77 -2.06 13.47
C THR A 468 -6.00 -2.04 14.37
N GLN A 469 -7.05 -1.29 13.99
CA GLN A 469 -8.28 -1.24 14.80
C GLN A 469 -8.99 -2.61 14.84
N LEU A 470 -9.10 -3.28 13.70
CA LEU A 470 -9.74 -4.58 13.59
C LEU A 470 -8.97 -5.67 14.35
N ARG A 471 -7.64 -5.62 14.36
CA ARG A 471 -6.80 -6.50 15.18
C ARG A 471 -7.12 -6.38 16.68
N LEU A 472 -7.44 -5.18 17.17
CA LEU A 472 -7.79 -4.94 18.57
C LEU A 472 -9.23 -5.30 18.91
N LYS A 473 -10.12 -5.39 17.92
CA LYS A 473 -11.53 -5.70 18.12
C LYS A 473 -11.73 -7.14 18.59
N ASP A 474 -12.50 -7.31 19.67
CA ASP A 474 -12.92 -8.62 20.16
C ASP A 474 -13.71 -9.36 19.07
N PRO A 475 -13.30 -10.58 18.68
CA PRO A 475 -14.03 -11.41 17.73
C PRO A 475 -15.51 -11.59 18.07
N ALA A 476 -15.88 -11.66 19.34
CA ALA A 476 -17.27 -11.82 19.78
C ALA A 476 -18.14 -10.59 19.45
N LEU A 477 -17.54 -9.40 19.42
CA LEU A 477 -18.20 -8.12 19.14
C LEU A 477 -18.23 -7.75 17.65
N ARG A 478 -17.73 -8.63 16.77
CA ARG A 478 -17.78 -8.42 15.31
C ARG A 478 -19.13 -8.81 14.74
N SER A 479 -19.76 -7.86 14.05
CA SER A 479 -20.98 -8.04 13.25
C SER A 479 -20.62 -8.48 11.84
N ILE A 480 -20.45 -9.79 11.66
CA ILE A 480 -20.18 -10.42 10.37
C ILE A 480 -21.47 -11.04 9.87
N TRP A 481 -21.93 -10.66 8.69
CA TRP A 481 -23.19 -11.11 8.10
C TRP A 481 -22.95 -12.01 6.88
N THR A 482 -23.85 -12.95 6.63
CA THR A 482 -23.98 -13.64 5.35
C THR A 482 -25.46 -13.81 5.01
N TYR A 483 -25.78 -14.17 3.77
CA TYR A 483 -27.16 -14.34 3.34
C TYR A 483 -27.48 -15.83 3.13
N LYS A 484 -28.41 -16.37 3.93
CA LYS A 484 -28.82 -17.77 3.87
C LYS A 484 -30.28 -17.90 4.29
N GLY A 485 -31.02 -18.83 3.67
CA GLY A 485 -32.42 -19.09 4.03
C GLY A 485 -33.34 -17.90 3.78
N GLY A 486 -32.99 -17.00 2.84
CA GLY A 486 -33.79 -15.82 2.53
C GLY A 486 -33.59 -14.63 3.48
N ALA A 487 -32.60 -14.68 4.38
CA ALA A 487 -32.34 -13.61 5.34
C ALA A 487 -30.83 -13.40 5.56
N LEU A 488 -30.49 -12.21 6.07
CA LEU A 488 -29.17 -11.98 6.66
C LEU A 488 -29.09 -12.71 8.00
N VAL A 489 -28.03 -13.49 8.18
CA VAL A 489 -27.71 -14.20 9.42
C VAL A 489 -26.29 -13.89 9.86
N GLY A 490 -26.05 -13.87 11.16
CA GLY A 490 -24.70 -13.65 11.69
C GLY A 490 -23.79 -14.83 11.37
N PHE A 491 -22.57 -14.59 10.88
CA PHE A 491 -21.57 -15.62 10.62
C PHE A 491 -20.94 -16.09 11.94
N ASN A 492 -21.49 -17.16 12.51
CA ASN A 492 -21.04 -17.77 13.75
C ASN A 492 -21.39 -19.28 13.75
N THR A 493 -20.91 -20.00 14.76
CA THR A 493 -21.12 -21.46 14.88
C THR A 493 -22.58 -21.85 15.19
N THR A 494 -23.47 -20.90 15.49
CA THR A 494 -24.91 -21.16 15.64
C THR A 494 -25.59 -21.22 14.27
N ASN A 495 -25.25 -20.29 13.37
CA ASN A 495 -25.94 -20.14 12.09
C ASN A 495 -25.25 -20.87 10.92
N ILE A 496 -23.93 -21.10 11.01
CA ILE A 496 -23.13 -21.71 9.93
C ILE A 496 -22.95 -23.20 10.22
N THR A 497 -23.43 -24.05 9.32
CA THR A 497 -23.33 -25.51 9.40
C THR A 497 -22.10 -26.02 8.64
N PRO A 498 -21.64 -27.27 8.86
CA PRO A 498 -20.57 -27.86 8.05
C PRO A 498 -20.87 -27.87 6.55
N ALA A 499 -22.15 -28.07 6.16
CA ALA A 499 -22.56 -28.11 4.77
C ALA A 499 -22.38 -26.75 4.06
N ASP A 500 -22.62 -25.63 4.76
CA ASP A 500 -22.42 -24.28 4.18
C ASP A 500 -20.96 -24.01 3.81
N LEU A 501 -20.01 -24.71 4.45
CA LEU A 501 -18.58 -24.62 4.21
C LEU A 501 -18.08 -25.77 3.30
N ALA A 502 -19.00 -26.53 2.70
CA ALA A 502 -18.72 -27.75 1.93
C ALA A 502 -17.84 -28.77 2.69
N ILE A 503 -18.04 -28.91 4.00
CA ILE A 503 -17.34 -29.90 4.84
C ILE A 503 -18.21 -31.17 4.88
N THR A 504 -18.01 -32.06 3.92
CA THR A 504 -18.88 -33.24 3.69
C THR A 504 -18.25 -34.57 4.11
N THR A 505 -16.94 -34.60 4.34
CA THR A 505 -16.18 -35.81 4.69
C THR A 505 -15.92 -35.92 6.20
N GLY A 506 -15.85 -37.14 6.72
CA GLY A 506 -15.58 -37.43 8.14
C GLY A 506 -16.84 -37.71 8.97
N THR A 507 -16.62 -38.02 10.24
CA THR A 507 -17.67 -38.14 11.28
C THR A 507 -18.28 -36.78 11.58
N ASP A 508 -19.48 -36.74 12.18
CA ASP A 508 -20.16 -35.48 12.52
C ASP A 508 -19.36 -34.63 13.52
N THR A 509 -18.62 -35.28 14.41
CA THR A 509 -17.67 -34.62 15.32
C THR A 509 -16.54 -33.93 14.54
N GLU A 510 -15.90 -34.63 13.60
CA GLU A 510 -14.81 -34.05 12.78
C GLU A 510 -15.30 -32.89 11.92
N LYS A 511 -16.49 -33.04 11.31
CA LYS A 511 -17.12 -31.96 10.53
C LYS A 511 -17.41 -30.73 11.38
N THR A 512 -17.93 -30.93 12.60
CA THR A 512 -18.22 -29.85 13.55
C THR A 512 -16.95 -29.15 14.01
N THR A 513 -15.89 -29.91 14.29
CA THR A 513 -14.57 -29.38 14.63
C THR A 513 -14.02 -28.53 13.49
N ARG A 514 -14.00 -29.04 12.26
CA ARG A 514 -13.52 -28.26 11.10
C ARG A 514 -14.36 -27.02 10.83
N ARG A 515 -15.69 -27.10 11.03
CA ARG A 515 -16.58 -25.93 10.94
C ARG A 515 -16.18 -24.86 11.97
N ASN A 516 -15.97 -25.25 13.22
CA ASN A 516 -15.58 -24.32 14.28
C ASN A 516 -14.23 -23.65 13.96
N GLU A 517 -13.26 -24.40 13.44
CA GLU A 517 -11.96 -23.86 13.01
C GLU A 517 -12.11 -22.78 11.93
N VAL A 518 -12.89 -23.06 10.87
CA VAL A 518 -13.07 -22.10 9.77
C VAL A 518 -13.83 -20.85 10.24
N VAL A 519 -14.89 -21.03 11.03
CA VAL A 519 -15.66 -19.90 11.58
C VAL A 519 -14.78 -19.06 12.51
N GLY A 520 -14.08 -19.70 13.44
CA GLY A 520 -13.19 -19.03 14.39
C GLY A 520 -12.04 -18.30 13.70
N TYR A 521 -11.46 -18.90 12.65
CA TYR A 521 -10.41 -18.29 11.84
C TYR A 521 -10.87 -16.95 11.22
N ILE A 522 -12.02 -16.95 10.54
CA ILE A 522 -12.58 -15.76 9.87
C ILE A 522 -13.08 -14.70 10.86
N ARG A 523 -13.61 -15.12 12.01
CA ARG A 523 -13.97 -14.20 13.10
C ARG A 523 -12.73 -13.56 13.73
N GLY A 524 -11.59 -14.23 13.67
CA GLY A 524 -10.31 -13.77 14.21
C GLY A 524 -10.07 -14.20 15.66
N GLU A 525 -10.60 -15.35 16.06
CA GLU A 525 -10.41 -15.95 17.38
C GLU A 525 -9.00 -16.52 17.51
N SER A 526 -8.27 -16.12 18.56
CA SER A 526 -6.86 -16.51 18.77
C SER A 526 -6.64 -18.01 18.92
N ALA A 527 -7.67 -18.77 19.30
CA ALA A 527 -7.61 -20.22 19.36
C ALA A 527 -7.56 -20.90 17.98
N TYR A 528 -7.97 -20.20 16.92
CA TYR A 528 -8.16 -20.78 15.59
C TYR A 528 -7.37 -20.07 14.48
N ASN A 529 -6.99 -18.81 14.69
CA ASN A 529 -6.28 -18.01 13.70
C ASN A 529 -4.81 -17.79 14.12
N PRO A 530 -3.83 -18.40 13.41
CA PRO A 530 -2.41 -18.24 13.68
C PRO A 530 -1.80 -16.93 13.13
N ASP A 531 -2.53 -16.17 12.29
CA ASP A 531 -2.04 -14.93 11.69
C ASP A 531 -1.94 -13.83 12.76
N VAL A 532 -0.81 -13.76 13.45
CA VAL A 532 -0.59 -12.81 14.55
C VAL A 532 0.42 -11.73 14.17
N GLY A 533 0.17 -10.50 14.61
CA GLY A 533 1.16 -9.43 14.52
C GLY A 533 2.21 -9.52 15.62
N ASN A 534 3.20 -8.63 15.58
CA ASN A 534 4.30 -8.57 16.57
C ASN A 534 3.83 -8.31 18.02
N ASP A 535 2.56 -7.94 18.22
CA ASP A 535 1.91 -7.78 19.53
C ASP A 535 1.17 -9.04 20.00
N GLY A 536 1.32 -10.17 19.29
CA GLY A 536 0.67 -11.45 19.58
C GLY A 536 -0.83 -11.46 19.30
N LYS A 537 -1.38 -10.41 18.67
CA LYS A 537 -2.81 -10.32 18.37
C LYS A 537 -3.12 -10.73 16.95
N VAL A 538 -4.25 -11.42 16.79
CA VAL A 538 -4.74 -11.90 15.48
C VAL A 538 -5.01 -10.75 14.52
N LEU A 539 -4.31 -10.78 13.39
CA LEU A 539 -4.54 -9.98 12.20
C LEU A 539 -5.80 -10.49 11.49
N LYS A 540 -6.76 -9.60 11.23
CA LYS A 540 -8.09 -9.96 10.74
C LYS A 540 -8.46 -9.32 9.40
N LEU A 541 -7.65 -8.37 8.93
CA LEU A 541 -7.90 -7.64 7.69
C LEU A 541 -7.04 -8.23 6.57
N GLY A 542 -7.70 -8.93 5.65
CA GLY A 542 -7.05 -9.40 4.42
C GLY A 542 -6.78 -8.26 3.45
N ASP A 543 -5.97 -8.56 2.45
CA ASP A 543 -5.65 -7.64 1.36
C ASP A 543 -6.91 -7.09 0.66
N ILE A 544 -6.88 -5.78 0.44
CA ILE A 544 -7.86 -5.04 -0.35
C ILE A 544 -7.26 -4.91 -1.75
N PHE A 545 -7.44 -5.96 -2.55
CA PHE A 545 -6.92 -6.04 -3.91
C PHE A 545 -8.01 -5.69 -4.92
N ARG A 546 -7.72 -4.79 -5.88
CA ARG A 546 -8.62 -4.25 -6.93
C ARG A 546 -9.94 -3.60 -6.45
N SER A 547 -10.46 -3.99 -5.30
CA SER A 547 -11.56 -3.31 -4.61
C SER A 547 -11.08 -1.94 -4.16
N SER A 548 -11.66 -0.89 -4.73
CA SER A 548 -11.33 0.48 -4.37
C SER A 548 -12.21 0.93 -3.21
N PRO A 549 -11.65 1.44 -2.10
CA PRO A 549 -12.47 1.88 -0.98
C PRO A 549 -13.46 2.99 -1.42
N VAL A 550 -14.67 2.98 -0.87
CA VAL A 550 -15.71 3.98 -1.18
C VAL A 550 -16.22 4.59 0.11
N THR A 551 -16.17 5.92 0.22
CA THR A 551 -16.79 6.63 1.36
C THR A 551 -18.28 6.82 1.14
N VAL A 552 -19.07 6.57 2.18
CA VAL A 552 -20.53 6.74 2.20
C VAL A 552 -20.86 7.79 3.25
N GLY A 553 -21.02 9.03 2.77
CA GLY A 553 -21.38 10.20 3.56
C GLY A 553 -22.86 10.54 3.51
N THR A 554 -23.19 11.71 4.04
CA THR A 554 -24.53 12.28 3.94
C THR A 554 -24.89 12.40 2.46
N PRO A 555 -26.13 12.07 2.05
CA PRO A 555 -26.55 12.27 0.66
C PRO A 555 -26.15 13.65 0.16
N SER A 556 -25.62 13.74 -1.07
CA SER A 556 -24.91 14.94 -1.52
C SER A 556 -25.78 16.21 -1.48
N TYR A 557 -25.19 17.33 -1.08
CA TYR A 557 -25.81 18.66 -1.22
C TYR A 557 -25.80 19.18 -2.65
N ASP A 558 -24.86 18.67 -3.46
CA ASP A 558 -24.67 19.05 -4.86
C ASP A 558 -25.71 18.38 -5.77
N PHE A 559 -26.27 17.25 -5.33
CA PHE A 559 -27.41 16.65 -6.02
C PHE A 559 -28.72 17.32 -5.59
N ARG A 560 -29.47 17.77 -6.60
CA ARG A 560 -30.87 18.20 -6.48
C ARG A 560 -31.64 17.47 -7.56
N ASP A 561 -32.85 17.05 -7.22
CA ASP A 561 -33.78 16.50 -8.20
C ASP A 561 -34.77 17.59 -8.60
N PRO A 562 -34.52 18.33 -9.70
CA PRO A 562 -35.37 19.46 -10.10
C PRO A 562 -36.75 19.01 -10.61
N ARG A 563 -36.91 17.72 -10.95
CA ARG A 563 -38.15 17.17 -11.50
C ARG A 563 -39.19 16.87 -10.42
N ASP A 564 -38.72 16.55 -9.22
CA ASP A 564 -39.58 16.20 -8.10
C ASP A 564 -40.15 17.45 -7.42
N ALA A 565 -41.42 17.73 -7.68
CA ALA A 565 -42.16 18.86 -7.09
C ALA A 565 -42.20 18.78 -5.56
N ASN A 566 -42.14 17.57 -4.98
CA ASN A 566 -42.17 17.36 -3.53
C ASN A 566 -40.81 17.59 -2.87
N LYS A 567 -39.72 17.67 -3.65
CA LYS A 567 -38.35 17.80 -3.15
C LYS A 567 -37.99 16.72 -2.11
N ALA A 568 -38.51 15.51 -2.30
CA ALA A 568 -38.36 14.38 -1.39
C ALA A 568 -36.90 13.99 -1.16
N PHE A 569 -36.02 14.17 -2.15
CA PHE A 569 -34.58 13.94 -1.95
C PHE A 569 -33.98 14.86 -0.88
N ALA A 570 -34.37 16.14 -0.85
CA ALA A 570 -33.86 17.07 0.15
C ALA A 570 -34.31 16.67 1.57
N ALA A 571 -35.53 16.17 1.71
CA ALA A 571 -36.03 15.60 2.96
C ALA A 571 -35.34 14.27 3.31
N PHE A 572 -35.08 13.40 2.33
CA PHE A 572 -34.30 12.16 2.50
C PHE A 572 -32.89 12.45 3.01
N ARG A 573 -32.18 13.42 2.41
CA ARG A 573 -30.87 13.88 2.90
C ARG A 573 -30.94 14.36 4.34
N THR A 574 -31.93 15.19 4.66
CA THR A 574 -32.12 15.73 6.02
C THR A 574 -32.40 14.63 7.04
N ALA A 575 -33.13 13.58 6.64
CA ALA A 575 -33.44 12.42 7.48
C ALA A 575 -32.25 11.46 7.66
N ASN A 576 -31.23 11.53 6.80
CA ASN A 576 -30.09 10.61 6.78
C ASN A 576 -28.73 11.33 6.93
N PRO A 577 -28.50 12.08 8.03
CA PRO A 577 -27.19 12.69 8.27
C PRO A 577 -26.16 11.60 8.58
N ARG A 578 -25.07 11.57 7.81
CA ARG A 578 -23.93 10.65 7.96
C ARG A 578 -22.62 11.43 7.92
N SER A 579 -22.11 11.75 9.10
CA SER A 579 -20.83 12.44 9.30
C SER A 579 -19.91 11.56 10.14
N SER A 580 -18.60 11.84 10.19
CA SER A 580 -17.77 11.15 11.19
C SER A 580 -18.19 11.52 12.61
N ALA A 581 -18.66 12.76 12.86
CA ALA A 581 -19.05 13.22 14.19
C ALA A 581 -20.25 12.46 14.78
N ASN A 582 -21.19 12.02 13.94
CA ASN A 582 -22.30 11.17 14.37
C ASN A 582 -22.04 9.67 14.12
N GLU A 583 -20.81 9.32 13.75
CA GLU A 583 -20.32 7.95 13.51
C GLU A 583 -21.08 7.14 12.45
N LYS A 584 -21.91 7.79 11.63
CA LYS A 584 -22.68 7.13 10.56
C LYS A 584 -22.02 7.22 9.20
N ARG A 585 -20.96 8.01 9.03
CA ARG A 585 -20.14 7.98 7.81
C ARG A 585 -19.25 6.72 7.86
N VAL A 586 -19.25 5.96 6.77
CA VAL A 586 -18.46 4.73 6.64
C VAL A 586 -17.58 4.76 5.40
N VAL A 587 -16.49 4.00 5.42
CA VAL A 587 -15.70 3.63 4.25
C VAL A 587 -15.83 2.12 4.06
N VAL A 588 -16.17 1.70 2.84
CA VAL A 588 -16.40 0.29 2.49
C VAL A 588 -15.31 -0.23 1.56
N ALA A 589 -14.85 -1.46 1.77
CA ALA A 589 -13.83 -2.09 0.94
C ALA A 589 -13.96 -3.62 0.95
N GLY A 590 -13.78 -4.26 -0.21
CA GLY A 590 -13.72 -5.70 -0.36
C GLY A 590 -12.35 -6.26 -0.03
N THR A 591 -12.29 -7.45 0.57
CA THR A 591 -11.05 -8.12 0.95
C THR A 591 -11.02 -9.57 0.46
N ASN A 592 -9.81 -10.10 0.26
CA ASN A 592 -9.60 -11.51 -0.04
C ASN A 592 -9.59 -12.42 1.21
N LEU A 593 -10.06 -11.93 2.35
CA LEU A 593 -10.50 -12.75 3.49
C LEU A 593 -12.02 -12.99 3.49
N GLY A 594 -12.62 -13.06 2.29
CA GLY A 594 -14.03 -13.45 2.12
C GLY A 594 -15.05 -12.36 2.44
N GLN A 595 -14.62 -11.14 2.76
CA GLN A 595 -15.47 -10.12 3.38
C GLN A 595 -15.44 -8.80 2.63
N LEU A 596 -16.62 -8.21 2.44
CA LEU A 596 -16.79 -6.76 2.27
C LEU A 596 -16.87 -6.13 3.67
N HIS A 597 -15.96 -5.23 4.01
CA HIS A 597 -15.96 -4.53 5.30
C HIS A 597 -16.54 -3.11 5.17
N ALA A 598 -17.18 -2.65 6.23
CA ALA A 598 -17.52 -1.25 6.45
C ALA A 598 -16.86 -0.75 7.75
N PHE A 599 -16.04 0.30 7.65
CA PHE A 599 -15.38 0.94 8.79
C PHE A 599 -15.95 2.33 9.02
N LYS A 600 -16.19 2.71 10.27
CA LYS A 600 -16.59 4.07 10.62
C LYS A 600 -15.45 5.02 10.27
N THR A 601 -15.72 6.11 9.57
CA THR A 601 -14.66 7.06 9.17
C THR A 601 -14.09 7.86 10.35
N TYR A 602 -14.82 7.90 11.48
CA TYR A 602 -14.39 8.55 12.72
C TYR A 602 -13.06 7.99 13.23
N ASP A 603 -13.00 6.69 13.45
CA ASP A 603 -11.90 6.00 14.14
C ASP A 603 -11.37 4.77 13.37
N LEU A 604 -11.97 4.41 12.24
CA LEU A 604 -11.74 3.17 11.49
C LEU A 604 -12.08 1.88 12.26
N ASN A 605 -12.94 1.95 13.29
CA ASN A 605 -13.51 0.74 13.85
C ASN A 605 -14.52 0.10 12.88
N GLU A 606 -14.47 -1.22 12.77
CA GLU A 606 -15.39 -1.97 11.92
C GLU A 606 -16.82 -1.82 12.43
N ALA A 607 -17.73 -1.34 11.58
CA ALA A 607 -19.16 -1.33 11.84
C ALA A 607 -19.75 -2.73 11.62
N TRP A 608 -19.50 -3.28 10.44
CA TRP A 608 -19.95 -4.61 10.02
C TRP A 608 -19.09 -5.13 8.86
N SER A 609 -19.19 -6.43 8.61
CA SER A 609 -18.71 -7.03 7.36
C SER A 609 -19.76 -7.99 6.77
N PHE A 610 -19.67 -8.24 5.48
CA PHE A 610 -20.56 -9.13 4.74
C PHE A 610 -19.76 -10.16 3.94
N ILE A 611 -20.13 -11.44 4.10
CA ILE A 611 -19.57 -12.58 3.37
C ILE A 611 -20.58 -13.01 2.31
N PRO A 612 -20.27 -12.88 1.01
CA PRO A 612 -21.09 -13.41 -0.07
C PRO A 612 -21.42 -14.90 0.14
N PRO A 613 -22.66 -15.35 -0.11
CA PRO A 613 -23.04 -16.75 0.14
C PRO A 613 -22.17 -17.77 -0.61
N ASN A 614 -21.74 -17.43 -1.83
CA ASN A 614 -20.89 -18.26 -2.67
C ASN A 614 -19.41 -18.27 -2.22
N ALA A 615 -18.99 -17.38 -1.33
CA ALA A 615 -17.68 -17.42 -0.70
C ALA A 615 -17.60 -18.47 0.42
N LEU A 616 -18.72 -18.87 1.03
CA LEU A 616 -18.75 -19.70 2.24
C LEU A 616 -18.01 -21.04 2.07
N GLU A 617 -18.27 -21.76 0.98
CA GLU A 617 -17.61 -23.06 0.70
C GLU A 617 -16.09 -22.95 0.53
N ARG A 618 -15.58 -21.73 0.26
CA ARG A 618 -14.17 -21.48 0.00
C ARG A 618 -13.41 -20.95 1.22
N LEU A 619 -14.09 -20.49 2.27
CA LEU A 619 -13.42 -20.02 3.49
C LEU A 619 -12.51 -21.08 4.15
N LYS A 620 -12.85 -22.37 3.97
CA LYS A 620 -11.99 -23.48 4.44
C LYS A 620 -10.62 -23.54 3.76
N GLN A 621 -10.43 -22.86 2.63
CA GLN A 621 -9.20 -22.84 1.85
C GLN A 621 -8.20 -21.78 2.34
N VAL A 622 -8.65 -20.76 3.09
CA VAL A 622 -7.75 -19.80 3.79
C VAL A 622 -7.48 -20.20 5.23
N ALA A 623 -8.43 -20.89 5.88
CA ALA A 623 -8.30 -21.27 7.28
C ALA A 623 -7.22 -22.34 7.49
N HIS A 624 -6.12 -21.94 8.13
CA HIS A 624 -4.95 -22.75 8.43
C HIS A 624 -4.58 -22.64 9.92
N LYS A 625 -3.62 -23.46 10.38
CA LYS A 625 -3.27 -23.57 11.81
C LYS A 625 -1.82 -23.23 12.14
N THR A 626 -0.95 -23.16 11.13
CA THR A 626 0.49 -23.01 11.29
C THR A 626 1.06 -22.25 10.12
N HIS A 627 2.13 -21.50 10.37
CA HIS A 627 2.96 -20.89 9.34
C HIS A 627 4.27 -21.68 9.15
N PRO A 628 4.77 -21.82 7.91
CA PRO A 628 4.05 -21.53 6.66
C PRO A 628 2.91 -22.53 6.42
N ALA A 629 1.77 -22.06 5.91
CA ALA A 629 0.64 -22.89 5.54
C ALA A 629 0.88 -23.70 4.26
N ASN A 630 1.83 -23.26 3.43
CA ASN A 630 2.14 -23.78 2.09
C ASN A 630 0.90 -23.84 1.17
N GLN A 631 0.04 -22.83 1.28
CA GLN A 631 -1.18 -22.70 0.48
C GLN A 631 -1.07 -21.45 -0.41
N GLN A 632 -1.64 -21.56 -1.61
CA GLN A 632 -1.69 -20.42 -2.52
C GLN A 632 -2.74 -19.42 -2.05
N HIS A 633 -2.45 -18.13 -2.28
CA HIS A 633 -3.41 -17.07 -2.12
C HIS A 633 -4.65 -17.28 -2.99
N ILE A 634 -5.82 -16.92 -2.46
CA ILE A 634 -7.10 -17.05 -3.16
C ILE A 634 -7.91 -15.75 -3.07
N TYR A 635 -8.53 -15.38 -4.20
CA TYR A 635 -9.38 -14.18 -4.26
C TYR A 635 -10.81 -14.47 -3.79
N PHE A 636 -11.41 -13.47 -3.15
CA PHE A 636 -12.81 -13.45 -2.73
C PHE A 636 -13.50 -12.16 -3.16
N VAL A 637 -13.51 -11.11 -2.33
CA VAL A 637 -14.22 -9.87 -2.62
C VAL A 637 -13.24 -8.84 -3.16
N ASP A 638 -12.83 -9.01 -4.42
CA ASP A 638 -11.80 -8.18 -5.08
C ASP A 638 -12.32 -7.37 -6.28
N GLY A 639 -13.64 -7.16 -6.35
CA GLY A 639 -14.28 -6.40 -7.42
C GLY A 639 -14.61 -4.95 -7.06
N PRO A 640 -15.13 -4.20 -8.05
CA PRO A 640 -15.50 -2.80 -7.88
C PRO A 640 -16.72 -2.63 -6.97
N ILE A 641 -16.78 -1.47 -6.30
CA ILE A 641 -17.90 -1.06 -5.45
C ILE A 641 -18.53 0.21 -6.04
N SER A 642 -19.85 0.22 -6.10
CA SER A 642 -20.69 1.36 -6.47
C SER A 642 -21.63 1.69 -5.33
N VAL A 643 -21.69 2.96 -4.95
CA VAL A 643 -22.64 3.46 -3.96
C VAL A 643 -23.36 4.67 -4.56
N ALA A 644 -24.68 4.69 -4.45
CA ALA A 644 -25.49 5.82 -4.90
C ALA A 644 -26.76 5.96 -4.07
N ASP A 645 -27.23 7.20 -3.94
CA ASP A 645 -28.60 7.47 -3.52
C ASP A 645 -29.51 7.36 -4.74
N VAL A 646 -30.53 6.52 -4.64
CA VAL A 646 -31.40 6.14 -5.76
C VAL A 646 -32.86 6.23 -5.37
N TRP A 647 -33.72 6.53 -6.33
CA TRP A 647 -35.16 6.50 -6.15
C TRP A 647 -35.73 5.20 -6.71
N LEU A 648 -36.34 4.39 -5.84
CA LEU A 648 -36.91 3.07 -6.17
C LEU A 648 -38.45 3.11 -6.31
N GLY A 649 -39.02 4.29 -6.50
CA GLY A 649 -40.45 4.47 -6.72
C GLY A 649 -40.89 4.10 -8.14
N THR A 650 -42.14 4.43 -8.46
CA THR A 650 -42.73 4.19 -9.78
C THR A 650 -43.37 5.46 -10.34
N GLY A 651 -43.58 5.50 -11.67
CA GLY A 651 -44.17 6.65 -12.36
C GLY A 651 -43.15 7.58 -13.00
N GLU A 652 -43.59 8.80 -13.34
CA GLU A 652 -42.81 9.76 -14.13
C GLU A 652 -41.64 10.43 -13.38
N GLY A 653 -41.62 10.31 -12.05
CA GLY A 653 -40.63 10.93 -11.17
C GLY A 653 -40.93 12.39 -10.79
N THR A 654 -42.13 12.90 -11.06
CA THR A 654 -42.51 14.31 -10.79
C THR A 654 -43.05 14.57 -9.39
N ALA A 655 -43.49 13.52 -8.69
CA ALA A 655 -43.95 13.58 -7.31
C ALA A 655 -43.42 12.36 -6.54
N LYS A 656 -42.27 12.50 -5.89
CA LYS A 656 -41.60 11.41 -5.16
C LYS A 656 -41.92 11.46 -3.67
N SER A 657 -41.74 10.31 -3.00
CA SER A 657 -41.79 10.20 -1.55
C SER A 657 -40.40 9.98 -0.94
N VAL A 658 -40.21 10.47 0.29
CA VAL A 658 -38.95 10.31 1.04
C VAL A 658 -38.61 8.83 1.27
N THR A 659 -39.63 7.98 1.44
CA THR A 659 -39.44 6.56 1.74
C THR A 659 -38.98 5.73 0.54
N GLU A 660 -39.13 6.26 -0.68
CA GLU A 660 -38.73 5.63 -1.93
C GLU A 660 -37.25 5.85 -2.25
N TRP A 661 -36.64 6.86 -1.65
CA TRP A 661 -35.19 7.07 -1.73
C TRP A 661 -34.45 6.09 -0.83
N LYS A 662 -33.37 5.52 -1.37
CA LYS A 662 -32.47 4.58 -0.70
C LYS A 662 -31.03 4.91 -1.02
N THR A 663 -30.11 4.51 -0.14
CA THR A 663 -28.68 4.44 -0.46
C THR A 663 -28.33 2.99 -0.73
N LEU A 664 -28.06 2.66 -2.00
CA LEU A 664 -27.67 1.32 -2.40
C LEU A 664 -26.16 1.21 -2.55
N LEU A 665 -25.61 0.12 -2.05
CA LEU A 665 -24.25 -0.34 -2.29
C LEU A 665 -24.34 -1.59 -3.15
N VAL A 666 -23.65 -1.59 -4.29
CA VAL A 666 -23.50 -2.77 -5.14
C VAL A 666 -22.01 -3.07 -5.28
N PHE A 667 -21.61 -4.32 -5.03
CA PHE A 667 -20.22 -4.73 -5.18
C PHE A 667 -20.11 -5.99 -6.03
N GLY A 668 -19.02 -6.06 -6.80
CA GLY A 668 -18.60 -7.26 -7.50
C GLY A 668 -17.58 -8.05 -6.70
N GLU A 669 -17.54 -9.35 -6.91
CA GLU A 669 -16.52 -10.26 -6.33
C GLU A 669 -15.29 -10.44 -7.23
N GLY A 670 -15.10 -9.61 -8.26
CA GLY A 670 -13.95 -9.65 -9.17
C GLY A 670 -13.56 -11.05 -9.65
N ARG A 671 -12.29 -11.42 -9.43
CA ARG A 671 -11.75 -12.75 -9.76
C ARG A 671 -12.16 -13.80 -8.73
N GLY A 672 -12.55 -13.40 -7.52
CA GLY A 672 -13.05 -14.32 -6.51
C GLY A 672 -14.34 -15.03 -6.91
N ALA A 673 -15.18 -14.44 -7.78
CA ALA A 673 -16.37 -15.13 -8.26
C ALA A 673 -16.08 -16.31 -9.19
N ASN A 674 -14.90 -16.39 -9.81
CA ASN A 674 -14.67 -17.18 -11.04
C ASN A 674 -15.16 -18.65 -10.97
N LYS A 675 -14.81 -19.38 -9.91
CA LYS A 675 -15.21 -20.79 -9.73
C LYS A 675 -16.61 -20.97 -9.15
N VAL A 676 -17.20 -19.90 -8.65
CA VAL A 676 -18.45 -19.86 -7.90
C VAL A 676 -19.44 -18.84 -8.46
N LEU A 677 -19.35 -18.61 -9.78
CA LEU A 677 -20.05 -17.54 -10.48
C LEU A 677 -21.52 -17.87 -10.72
N TRP A 678 -21.83 -19.15 -10.91
CA TRP A 678 -23.17 -19.66 -11.16
C TRP A 678 -23.52 -20.73 -10.13
N SER A 679 -24.76 -20.72 -9.65
CA SER A 679 -25.24 -21.64 -8.61
C SER A 679 -26.51 -22.36 -9.06
N THR A 680 -26.73 -23.55 -8.50
CA THR A 680 -28.03 -24.25 -8.54
C THR A 680 -29.00 -23.78 -7.45
N SER A 681 -28.51 -23.01 -6.47
CA SER A 681 -29.30 -22.44 -5.38
C SER A 681 -29.73 -21.00 -5.71
N PRO A 682 -31.01 -20.63 -5.51
CA PRO A 682 -31.49 -19.26 -5.72
C PRO A 682 -30.84 -18.24 -4.78
N ASN A 683 -30.21 -18.68 -3.71
CA ASN A 683 -29.50 -17.83 -2.75
C ASN A 683 -27.98 -17.95 -2.85
N CYS A 684 -27.45 -18.59 -3.91
CA CYS A 684 -26.00 -18.76 -4.11
C CYS A 684 -25.30 -19.50 -2.96
N THR A 685 -25.95 -20.48 -2.33
CA THR A 685 -25.41 -21.16 -1.14
C THR A 685 -24.69 -22.47 -1.43
N THR A 686 -24.97 -23.10 -2.57
CA THR A 686 -24.49 -24.46 -2.89
C THR A 686 -24.47 -24.69 -4.40
N GLY A 687 -23.69 -25.68 -4.84
CA GLY A 687 -23.76 -26.22 -6.20
C GLY A 687 -23.28 -25.21 -7.23
N PHE A 688 -21.97 -25.06 -7.34
CA PHE A 688 -21.34 -23.98 -8.09
C PHE A 688 -20.73 -24.43 -9.42
N SER A 689 -20.73 -23.50 -10.38
CA SER A 689 -20.10 -23.61 -11.68
C SER A 689 -19.49 -22.25 -12.07
N ASN A 690 -18.44 -22.28 -12.87
CA ASN A 690 -17.87 -21.08 -13.50
C ASN A 690 -18.66 -20.63 -14.75
N MET A 691 -19.59 -21.45 -15.22
CA MET A 691 -20.40 -21.20 -16.41
C MET A 691 -21.89 -21.45 -16.16
N TYR A 692 -22.71 -20.63 -16.81
CA TYR A 692 -24.14 -20.83 -16.92
C TYR A 692 -24.44 -22.15 -17.64
N SER A 693 -25.37 -22.94 -17.09
CA SER A 693 -25.88 -24.13 -17.76
C SER A 693 -27.30 -24.41 -17.31
N LEU A 694 -28.25 -24.24 -18.24
CA LEU A 694 -29.65 -24.56 -18.00
C LEU A 694 -29.84 -26.06 -17.72
N ALA A 695 -29.17 -26.92 -18.48
CA ALA A 695 -29.26 -28.38 -18.31
C ALA A 695 -28.68 -28.86 -16.97
N GLY A 696 -27.63 -28.19 -16.47
CA GLY A 696 -27.03 -28.48 -15.16
C GLY A 696 -27.70 -27.77 -13.98
N GLY A 697 -28.70 -26.91 -14.23
CA GLY A 697 -29.36 -26.11 -13.21
C GLY A 697 -28.57 -24.91 -12.68
N TYR A 698 -27.40 -24.59 -13.26
CA TYR A 698 -26.56 -23.47 -12.84
C TYR A 698 -27.06 -22.15 -13.45
N THR A 699 -28.26 -21.73 -13.04
CA THR A 699 -28.97 -20.58 -13.63
C THR A 699 -28.90 -19.32 -12.77
N TYR A 700 -28.37 -19.42 -11.56
CA TYR A 700 -28.33 -18.31 -10.62
C TYR A 700 -26.96 -17.64 -10.59
N TYR A 701 -26.88 -16.41 -11.12
CA TYR A 701 -25.65 -15.62 -11.13
C TYR A 701 -25.29 -15.07 -9.73
N CYS A 702 -24.04 -15.23 -9.32
CA CYS A 702 -23.55 -14.92 -7.98
C CYS A 702 -22.39 -13.92 -7.97
N GLY A 703 -22.18 -13.14 -9.04
CA GLY A 703 -21.03 -12.23 -9.15
C GLY A 703 -21.23 -10.81 -8.57
N TYR A 704 -22.47 -10.32 -8.50
CA TYR A 704 -22.78 -9.00 -7.95
C TYR A 704 -23.88 -9.08 -6.89
N TYR A 705 -23.69 -8.33 -5.82
CA TYR A 705 -24.61 -8.25 -4.69
C TYR A 705 -24.93 -6.80 -4.36
N ALA A 706 -26.21 -6.54 -4.06
CA ALA A 706 -26.70 -5.24 -3.64
C ALA A 706 -27.19 -5.27 -2.18
N LEU A 707 -26.73 -4.28 -1.42
CA LEU A 707 -27.15 -3.99 -0.06
C LEU A 707 -27.82 -2.62 -0.02
N ASP A 708 -28.90 -2.50 0.73
CA ASP A 708 -29.45 -1.22 1.15
C ASP A 708 -28.78 -0.81 2.45
N ILE A 709 -28.03 0.27 2.36
CA ILE A 709 -27.26 0.86 3.45
C ILE A 709 -27.77 2.27 3.76
N THR A 710 -29.08 2.50 3.57
CA THR A 710 -29.73 3.76 3.98
C THR A 710 -29.44 4.04 5.46
N ASP A 711 -29.53 3.00 6.30
CA ASP A 711 -28.83 2.95 7.58
C ASP A 711 -27.45 2.30 7.36
N THR A 712 -26.40 3.12 7.39
CA THR A 712 -25.03 2.69 7.12
C THR A 712 -24.45 1.75 8.18
N LEU A 713 -25.09 1.60 9.34
CA LEU A 713 -24.66 0.69 10.40
C LEU A 713 -25.42 -0.64 10.39
N ASN A 714 -26.56 -0.71 9.69
CA ASN A 714 -27.45 -1.86 9.65
C ASN A 714 -27.80 -2.23 8.19
N PRO A 715 -26.91 -2.92 7.47
CA PRO A 715 -27.13 -3.23 6.06
C PRO A 715 -28.28 -4.24 5.88
N VAL A 716 -29.03 -4.10 4.78
CA VAL A 716 -30.09 -5.02 4.39
C VAL A 716 -29.79 -5.61 3.02
N PHE A 717 -29.85 -6.93 2.88
CA PHE A 717 -29.72 -7.57 1.57
C PHE A 717 -30.88 -7.14 0.65
N LYS A 718 -30.57 -6.73 -0.58
CA LYS A 718 -31.59 -6.35 -1.57
C LYS A 718 -31.73 -7.41 -2.65
N TRP A 719 -30.69 -7.60 -3.44
CA TRP A 719 -30.75 -8.47 -4.59
C TRP A 719 -29.36 -8.88 -5.07
N ARG A 720 -29.36 -9.83 -5.98
CA ARG A 720 -28.25 -10.16 -6.88
C ARG A 720 -28.74 -10.02 -8.31
N ILE A 721 -27.83 -9.89 -9.27
CA ILE A 721 -28.25 -9.78 -10.67
C ILE A 721 -29.00 -11.05 -11.09
N THR A 722 -30.18 -10.84 -11.66
CA THR A 722 -31.08 -11.91 -12.11
C THR A 722 -31.26 -11.78 -13.63
N PRO A 723 -30.44 -12.50 -14.43
CA PRO A 723 -30.55 -12.50 -15.88
C PRO A 723 -31.67 -13.42 -16.38
N THR A 724 -32.08 -13.21 -17.62
CA THR A 724 -32.89 -14.17 -18.38
C THR A 724 -32.00 -15.26 -18.98
N ASP A 725 -32.56 -16.42 -19.31
CA ASP A 725 -31.79 -17.53 -19.94
C ASP A 725 -31.06 -17.10 -21.23
N ALA A 726 -31.60 -16.12 -21.97
CA ALA A 726 -31.00 -15.59 -23.19
C ALA A 726 -29.76 -14.72 -22.91
N SER A 727 -29.81 -13.92 -21.83
CA SER A 727 -28.76 -12.96 -21.47
C SER A 727 -27.70 -13.56 -20.53
N ALA A 728 -28.08 -14.59 -19.75
CA ALA A 728 -27.24 -15.25 -18.75
C ALA A 728 -25.88 -15.72 -19.26
N PRO A 729 -25.74 -16.38 -20.43
CA PRO A 729 -24.43 -16.86 -20.91
C PRO A 729 -23.37 -15.77 -21.10
N TYR A 730 -23.79 -14.51 -21.21
CA TYR A 730 -22.92 -13.37 -21.52
C TYR A 730 -22.44 -12.63 -20.27
N LEU A 731 -22.96 -12.95 -19.08
CA LEU A 731 -22.43 -12.47 -17.80
C LEU A 731 -21.22 -13.32 -17.38
N GLY A 732 -20.08 -12.66 -17.28
CA GLY A 732 -18.80 -13.19 -16.86
C GLY A 732 -18.40 -12.76 -15.45
N ASP A 733 -17.09 -12.83 -15.19
CA ASP A 733 -16.55 -12.45 -13.88
C ASP A 733 -16.81 -10.95 -13.61
N PRO A 734 -17.27 -10.58 -12.41
CA PRO A 734 -17.80 -9.26 -12.07
C PRO A 734 -16.73 -8.17 -11.90
N TRP A 735 -16.06 -7.83 -13.01
CA TRP A 735 -14.97 -6.84 -13.06
C TRP A 735 -15.45 -5.43 -13.45
N SER A 736 -16.59 -5.34 -14.14
CA SER A 736 -17.16 -4.06 -14.61
C SER A 736 -17.87 -3.35 -13.46
N LYS A 737 -17.46 -2.11 -13.16
CA LYS A 737 -18.17 -1.32 -12.14
C LYS A 737 -19.57 -0.96 -12.66
N ILE A 738 -20.59 -1.22 -11.85
CA ILE A 738 -21.97 -0.84 -12.17
C ILE A 738 -22.11 0.67 -12.05
N MET A 739 -22.47 1.34 -13.14
CA MET A 739 -22.75 2.78 -13.16
C MET A 739 -24.23 3.00 -12.87
N ILE A 740 -24.55 3.73 -11.81
CA ILE A 740 -25.92 3.94 -11.35
C ILE A 740 -26.43 5.29 -11.82
N HIS A 741 -27.46 5.28 -12.67
CA HIS A 741 -28.10 6.48 -13.18
C HIS A 741 -29.59 6.24 -13.42
N ARG A 742 -30.33 7.29 -13.80
CA ARG A 742 -31.73 7.20 -14.19
C ARG A 742 -31.91 7.23 -15.70
N VAL A 743 -32.93 6.52 -16.18
CA VAL A 743 -33.37 6.45 -17.57
C VAL A 743 -34.86 6.69 -17.67
N LYS A 744 -35.32 7.04 -18.86
CA LYS A 744 -36.74 7.14 -19.21
C LYS A 744 -37.17 5.87 -19.94
N ILE A 745 -38.28 5.26 -19.50
CA ILE A 745 -38.89 4.09 -20.16
C ILE A 745 -40.39 4.31 -20.24
N ALA A 746 -40.90 4.50 -21.46
CA ALA A 746 -42.31 4.73 -21.76
C ALA A 746 -42.92 5.80 -20.83
N GLY A 747 -42.30 6.97 -20.78
CA GLY A 747 -42.73 8.08 -19.92
C GLY A 747 -42.41 7.92 -18.43
N ASN A 748 -41.84 6.80 -17.97
CA ASN A 748 -41.56 6.57 -16.55
C ASN A 748 -40.08 6.73 -16.21
N GLU A 749 -39.77 7.34 -15.07
CA GLU A 749 -38.40 7.38 -14.54
C GLU A 749 -38.06 6.02 -13.90
N ARG A 750 -36.88 5.50 -14.23
CA ARG A 750 -36.34 4.29 -13.62
C ARG A 750 -34.87 4.49 -13.29
N TRP A 751 -34.47 4.06 -12.08
CA TRP A 751 -33.07 4.03 -11.67
C TRP A 751 -32.50 2.66 -12.00
N VAL A 752 -31.41 2.65 -12.76
CA VAL A 752 -30.80 1.46 -13.34
C VAL A 752 -29.29 1.42 -13.14
N GLY A 753 -28.73 0.22 -13.14
CA GLY A 753 -27.30 -0.03 -13.17
C GLY A 753 -26.84 -0.43 -14.56
N PHE A 754 -25.84 0.25 -15.10
CA PHE A 754 -25.21 -0.07 -16.38
C PHE A 754 -23.88 -0.80 -16.14
N LEU A 755 -23.65 -1.90 -16.85
CA LEU A 755 -22.38 -2.61 -16.79
C LEU A 755 -22.03 -3.31 -18.10
N GLY A 756 -20.73 -3.48 -18.32
CA GLY A 756 -20.24 -4.48 -19.26
C GLY A 756 -20.41 -5.89 -18.68
N GLY A 757 -20.40 -6.89 -19.56
CA GLY A 757 -20.61 -8.29 -19.19
C GLY A 757 -19.54 -8.87 -18.28
N GLY A 758 -18.46 -8.14 -17.99
CA GLY A 758 -17.38 -8.60 -17.13
C GLY A 758 -16.25 -9.28 -17.90
N HIS A 759 -15.42 -10.06 -17.19
CA HIS A 759 -14.27 -10.76 -17.75
C HIS A 759 -14.61 -12.22 -18.16
N GLN A 760 -13.81 -12.81 -19.03
CA GLN A 760 -13.96 -14.18 -19.57
C GLN A 760 -12.85 -15.11 -19.06
N LEU A 761 -12.98 -16.44 -19.14
CA LEU A 761 -11.82 -17.31 -18.84
C LEU A 761 -10.92 -17.49 -20.05
N SER A 762 -11.49 -17.56 -21.25
CA SER A 762 -10.74 -17.77 -22.48
C SER A 762 -11.21 -16.82 -23.58
N VAL A 763 -10.31 -16.54 -24.51
CA VAL A 763 -10.64 -15.81 -25.74
C VAL A 763 -11.50 -16.68 -26.64
N CYS A 764 -12.43 -16.05 -27.36
CA CYS A 764 -13.19 -16.73 -28.39
C CYS A 764 -12.24 -17.14 -29.54
N SER A 765 -12.11 -18.44 -29.82
CA SER A 765 -11.26 -18.92 -30.91
C SER A 765 -11.94 -20.07 -31.67
N GLY A 766 -12.49 -19.76 -32.84
CA GLY A 766 -13.12 -20.75 -33.72
C GLY A 766 -14.46 -21.27 -33.19
N THR A 767 -14.64 -22.59 -33.12
CA THR A 767 -15.87 -23.24 -32.67
C THR A 767 -16.08 -23.23 -31.15
N ASP A 768 -15.01 -22.97 -30.39
CA ASP A 768 -15.07 -22.81 -28.93
C ASP A 768 -15.01 -21.31 -28.59
N CYS A 769 -16.18 -20.76 -28.25
CA CYS A 769 -16.34 -19.35 -27.94
C CYS A 769 -16.92 -19.20 -26.54
N ASP A 770 -16.08 -18.84 -25.58
CA ASP A 770 -16.50 -18.47 -24.24
C ASP A 770 -17.37 -17.21 -24.30
N LYS A 771 -18.68 -17.36 -24.10
CA LYS A 771 -19.66 -16.27 -24.25
C LYS A 771 -19.55 -15.20 -23.17
N ARG A 772 -18.92 -15.49 -22.04
CA ARG A 772 -18.86 -14.60 -20.88
C ARG A 772 -18.18 -13.28 -21.21
N GLY A 773 -18.67 -12.20 -20.60
CA GLY A 773 -18.12 -10.87 -20.79
C GLY A 773 -18.58 -10.16 -22.06
N LYS A 774 -19.19 -10.86 -23.03
CA LYS A 774 -19.48 -10.35 -24.37
C LYS A 774 -20.88 -9.73 -24.47
N GLY A 775 -21.11 -8.69 -23.70
CA GLY A 775 -22.34 -7.92 -23.76
C GLY A 775 -22.34 -6.71 -22.86
N PHE A 776 -23.36 -5.89 -23.02
CA PHE A 776 -23.67 -4.75 -22.18
C PHE A 776 -25.07 -4.94 -21.58
N PHE A 777 -25.24 -4.54 -20.33
CA PHE A 777 -26.43 -4.85 -19.54
C PHE A 777 -26.95 -3.62 -18.79
N VAL A 778 -28.28 -3.54 -18.68
CA VAL A 778 -29.00 -2.56 -17.88
C VAL A 778 -29.84 -3.31 -16.85
N ILE A 779 -29.60 -3.01 -15.58
CA ILE A 779 -30.16 -3.71 -14.43
C ILE A 779 -31.15 -2.81 -13.69
N ASP A 780 -32.34 -3.31 -13.36
CA ASP A 780 -33.28 -2.62 -12.47
C ASP A 780 -32.74 -2.60 -11.04
N LEU A 781 -32.50 -1.42 -10.47
CA LEU A 781 -31.99 -1.31 -9.10
C LEU A 781 -33.01 -1.65 -8.02
N THR A 782 -34.29 -1.82 -8.37
CA THR A 782 -35.34 -2.23 -7.44
C THR A 782 -35.20 -3.70 -7.04
N ASN A 783 -34.83 -4.56 -7.98
CA ASN A 783 -34.92 -6.02 -7.85
C ASN A 783 -33.73 -6.80 -8.43
N GLY A 784 -32.80 -6.14 -9.14
CA GLY A 784 -31.63 -6.78 -9.75
C GLY A 784 -31.90 -7.48 -11.09
N ASN A 785 -33.11 -7.37 -11.65
CA ASN A 785 -33.44 -7.99 -12.94
C ASN A 785 -32.71 -7.29 -14.09
N VAL A 786 -32.28 -8.06 -15.09
CA VAL A 786 -31.79 -7.50 -16.36
C VAL A 786 -33.00 -6.94 -17.14
N LEU A 787 -33.07 -5.61 -17.25
CA LEU A 787 -34.10 -4.90 -18.02
C LEU A 787 -33.82 -4.93 -19.52
N TRP A 788 -32.54 -4.82 -19.88
CA TRP A 788 -32.09 -4.82 -21.26
C TRP A 788 -30.66 -5.34 -21.35
N SER A 789 -30.34 -5.98 -22.47
CA SER A 789 -28.99 -6.42 -22.78
C SER A 789 -28.74 -6.35 -24.28
N TYR A 790 -27.52 -6.01 -24.65
CA TYR A 790 -27.02 -6.14 -26.02
C TYR A 790 -25.75 -6.97 -26.00
N THR A 791 -25.81 -8.14 -26.62
CA THR A 791 -24.83 -9.21 -26.46
C THR A 791 -24.32 -9.69 -27.81
N ARG A 792 -23.36 -10.60 -27.80
CA ARG A 792 -22.91 -11.25 -29.04
C ARG A 792 -24.03 -12.02 -29.78
N ALA A 793 -25.12 -12.39 -29.11
CA ALA A 793 -26.29 -12.96 -29.80
C ALA A 793 -26.94 -11.94 -30.75
N ASP A 794 -26.92 -10.66 -30.37
CA ASP A 794 -27.49 -9.55 -31.12
C ASP A 794 -26.52 -9.05 -32.19
N ASN A 795 -25.22 -9.06 -31.89
CA ASN A 795 -24.17 -8.62 -32.80
C ASN A 795 -22.92 -9.50 -32.71
N ALA A 796 -22.68 -10.29 -33.76
CA ALA A 796 -21.54 -11.20 -33.83
C ALA A 796 -20.16 -10.51 -33.75
N ALA A 797 -20.07 -9.20 -33.95
CA ALA A 797 -18.82 -8.43 -33.81
C ALA A 797 -18.41 -8.21 -32.34
N LEU A 798 -19.28 -8.48 -31.36
CA LEU A 798 -18.96 -8.47 -29.92
C LEU A 798 -18.14 -9.72 -29.54
N ASP A 799 -16.94 -9.87 -30.10
CA ASP A 799 -16.07 -11.03 -29.87
C ASP A 799 -15.21 -10.92 -28.60
N TYR A 800 -15.15 -9.74 -27.97
CA TYR A 800 -14.29 -9.46 -26.82
C TYR A 800 -15.09 -9.12 -25.57
N ALA A 801 -14.56 -9.51 -24.41
CA ALA A 801 -15.19 -9.22 -23.12
C ALA A 801 -15.11 -7.72 -22.76
N MET A 802 -16.10 -7.25 -22.00
CA MET A 802 -16.23 -5.87 -21.51
C MET A 802 -16.08 -5.80 -19.97
N PRO A 803 -14.85 -5.90 -19.42
CA PRO A 803 -14.63 -5.78 -17.99
C PRO A 803 -14.53 -4.32 -17.52
N ALA A 804 -14.44 -3.34 -18.43
CA ALA A 804 -14.32 -1.94 -18.08
C ALA A 804 -15.64 -1.36 -17.54
N PRO A 805 -15.60 -0.31 -16.71
CA PRO A 805 -16.80 0.47 -16.40
C PRO A 805 -17.29 1.24 -17.64
N PRO A 806 -18.60 1.25 -17.93
CA PRO A 806 -19.12 2.14 -18.97
C PRO A 806 -19.04 3.61 -18.54
N THR A 807 -18.91 4.51 -19.50
CA THR A 807 -19.05 5.97 -19.30
C THR A 807 -20.45 6.38 -19.75
N MET A 808 -21.19 7.03 -18.85
CA MET A 808 -22.57 7.45 -19.08
C MET A 808 -22.62 8.93 -19.45
N VAL A 809 -23.47 9.28 -20.43
CA VAL A 809 -23.56 10.63 -20.98
C VAL A 809 -25.03 11.05 -21.08
N ASP A 810 -25.33 12.15 -20.39
CA ASP A 810 -26.51 12.98 -20.54
C ASP A 810 -26.09 14.18 -21.40
N ASN A 811 -26.51 14.21 -22.67
CA ASN A 811 -26.04 15.20 -23.64
C ASN A 811 -26.89 16.47 -23.64
N ASP A 812 -28.15 16.39 -23.23
CA ASP A 812 -29.09 17.52 -23.23
C ASP A 812 -29.37 18.09 -21.83
N LEU A 813 -28.77 17.51 -20.80
CA LEU A 813 -28.84 17.91 -19.40
C LEU A 813 -30.25 17.83 -18.80
N ASP A 814 -31.08 16.92 -19.33
CA ASP A 814 -32.42 16.65 -18.80
C ASP A 814 -32.41 15.76 -17.52
N GLY A 815 -31.23 15.23 -17.19
CA GLY A 815 -30.96 14.38 -16.04
C GLY A 815 -31.14 12.88 -16.30
N PHE A 816 -31.47 12.46 -17.51
CA PHE A 816 -31.52 11.07 -17.96
C PHE A 816 -30.30 10.74 -18.80
N ILE A 817 -29.92 9.47 -18.80
CA ILE A 817 -28.82 9.04 -19.64
C ILE A 817 -29.32 8.74 -21.04
N ASP A 818 -28.76 9.44 -22.03
CA ASP A 818 -29.02 9.23 -23.45
C ASP A 818 -28.07 8.23 -24.07
N ARG A 819 -26.85 8.12 -23.52
CA ARG A 819 -25.78 7.36 -24.18
C ARG A 819 -24.80 6.72 -23.20
N ALA A 820 -24.33 5.53 -23.55
CA ALA A 820 -23.20 4.86 -22.90
C ALA A 820 -22.04 4.63 -23.89
N TYR A 821 -20.81 4.72 -23.38
CA TYR A 821 -19.60 4.29 -24.08
C TYR A 821 -18.83 3.26 -23.25
N ILE A 822 -18.35 2.18 -23.87
CA ILE A 822 -17.57 1.16 -23.15
C ILE A 822 -16.49 0.55 -24.05
N GLY A 823 -15.31 0.32 -23.48
CA GLY A 823 -14.23 -0.39 -24.14
C GLY A 823 -14.30 -1.91 -23.91
N ASP A 824 -13.87 -2.70 -24.89
CA ASP A 824 -13.67 -4.14 -24.74
C ASP A 824 -12.18 -4.53 -24.75
N LEU A 825 -11.88 -5.80 -24.43
CA LEU A 825 -10.51 -6.34 -24.44
C LEU A 825 -9.87 -6.42 -25.85
N GLY A 826 -10.66 -6.20 -26.91
CA GLY A 826 -10.17 -6.10 -28.29
C GLY A 826 -9.68 -4.70 -28.66
N GLY A 827 -9.90 -3.71 -27.78
CA GLY A 827 -9.60 -2.31 -28.04
C GLY A 827 -10.69 -1.57 -28.80
N ASN A 828 -11.89 -2.17 -28.95
CA ASN A 828 -13.03 -1.49 -29.56
C ASN A 828 -13.70 -0.57 -28.54
N VAL A 829 -14.35 0.49 -29.04
CA VAL A 829 -15.23 1.36 -28.24
C VAL A 829 -16.65 1.20 -28.77
N TRP A 830 -17.53 0.73 -27.91
CA TRP A 830 -18.94 0.53 -28.19
C TRP A 830 -19.74 1.72 -27.69
N ARG A 831 -20.83 2.02 -28.39
CA ARG A 831 -21.76 3.09 -28.06
C ARG A 831 -23.16 2.50 -28.03
N PHE A 832 -23.93 2.84 -27.00
CA PHE A 832 -25.33 2.48 -26.86
C PHE A 832 -26.17 3.74 -26.69
N ASP A 833 -27.31 3.80 -27.38
CA ASP A 833 -28.23 4.94 -27.35
C ASP A 833 -29.53 4.55 -26.61
N PHE A 834 -30.02 5.46 -25.74
CA PHE A 834 -31.19 5.30 -24.88
C PHE A 834 -32.23 6.41 -25.13
N CYS A 835 -33.39 6.28 -24.51
CA CYS A 835 -34.46 7.29 -24.60
C CYS A 835 -34.07 8.59 -23.91
N THR A 836 -34.33 9.73 -24.57
CA THR A 836 -34.27 11.08 -23.99
C THR A 836 -35.58 11.37 -23.24
N ALA A 837 -35.62 12.39 -22.38
CA ALA A 837 -36.89 12.80 -21.77
C ALA A 837 -37.90 13.33 -22.81
N SER A 838 -37.42 13.87 -23.94
CA SER A 838 -38.27 14.41 -25.00
C SER A 838 -39.07 13.34 -25.74
N ASP A 839 -38.59 12.09 -25.74
CA ASP A 839 -39.28 10.96 -26.36
C ASP A 839 -40.52 10.50 -25.56
N ASP A 840 -40.55 10.81 -24.26
CA ASP A 840 -41.65 10.52 -23.33
C ASP A 840 -42.23 9.08 -23.46
N SER A 841 -43.54 8.92 -23.71
CA SER A 841 -44.18 7.62 -23.83
C SER A 841 -43.90 6.90 -25.15
N SER A 842 -43.25 7.55 -26.11
CA SER A 842 -42.98 6.99 -27.44
C SER A 842 -41.73 6.10 -27.49
N CYS A 843 -40.86 6.18 -26.49
CA CYS A 843 -39.63 5.40 -26.40
C CYS A 843 -39.64 4.45 -25.19
N SER A 844 -39.27 3.19 -25.42
CA SER A 844 -39.13 2.15 -24.40
C SER A 844 -37.83 1.35 -24.61
N THR A 845 -37.62 0.27 -23.84
CA THR A 845 -36.42 -0.58 -23.99
C THR A 845 -36.29 -1.22 -25.36
N THR A 846 -37.37 -1.32 -26.14
CA THR A 846 -37.34 -1.80 -27.53
C THR A 846 -36.70 -0.83 -28.52
N ASN A 847 -36.56 0.44 -28.13
CA ASN A 847 -35.97 1.50 -28.95
C ASN A 847 -34.48 1.71 -28.69
N TRP A 848 -33.93 1.10 -27.63
CA TRP A 848 -32.51 1.19 -27.28
C TRP A 848 -31.68 0.40 -28.29
N THR A 849 -30.51 0.92 -28.66
CA THR A 849 -29.64 0.36 -29.72
C THR A 849 -28.18 0.30 -29.36
#